data_AF-A0A921K5N5-F1
#
_entry.id   AF-A0A921K5N5-F1
#
_cell.length_a   1.000
_cell.length_b   1.000
_cell.length_c   1.000
_cell.angle_alpha   90.00
_cell.angle_beta   90.00
_cell.angle_gamma   90.00
#
_symmetry.space_group_name_H-M   'P 1'
#
loop_
_entity.id
_entity.type
_entity.pdbx_description
1 polymer ?
#
loop_
_entity_poly.entity_id
_entity_poly.type
_entity_poly.pdbx_seq_one_letter_code
_entity_poly.pdbx_strand_id
1 'polypeptide(L)'
;MFVQQKLFSQWQLPGEDPGKVIIGFDTEYQSNTRNQIPIGGELIEVNQRRLEDIISIQLSFNYCNRSPTLYFIKRDSTDDVFRFSDVMKLLKKYLRHIGSYDEVKKLRKFTLEFWTFWGGVDLSVFKDYEKILTENARKKDKASKIVAIHSNTVFTSQPLKLLVRDKNRNIVKLTKNDHLVIRDMTKLAPGKLNLAGLGKLIGVPKIDTEKWDAQDGHTKGFYKSHMTKLWQNRRSEFVDYALEDVVVTALYGTFILNFQQTLTKDGFGDFKPLQLKPSLGSIVGTIIGCENEQPADWIVDEVIKLLSQLNQRSDNDEDFESFLMTICKPKITNVKGKVERNYHFDELLAEPTPEHLREWLTDHLDFDKIRKGYAFPRTDISNDSSHKHLVHDMTNKVDAPLNRMFDDAVKAYSGGYNLVQWTGVLPADGEKRDWDLSSAYSEAGHLIPDIAPGLGAVKFREFHNLAANQFSRIVKATGRMNGPYTVGVGIFDIEYPKNYKGFVITPKNVDDGPRYFRKIQEVYLSYTDAYTAWVCGAKVFTHRITFVKQAKIQPGTLNGVSREGHIQDIFQKRREQYTHGSPEDQMNKNVVNQCYGVTAEGIKEKTSPDYNNGRPYYVPFSRITNPLKAMQFTAITRLHIITLQRAIWLVDSSTIFLNNVTDGCLTWTKKPLDIDDIMNVMDQITLKENRWYHDMVHQFFDGKYVKRKDGTTDETANLRTRLTFSRDNSLKAMVGLTKITPQEVFENYLDLNRPTINVVNHQITGITAMRHEKKFQHLQTSWDQPTDLFFAYDMAQVPTKYHHNGKYVFWETRPFDSEDEFNRIWQTGRDLLKYGVWYLSSYAPFFARAFNELQKGYRPTKFWKVVKKDRHGNSYYHRGTEVYRNWVFYVARNNLEVQKSYQIIEQKFIEEGWLYLRGPEDRDIPQLQSFRATIRRIQKKHIKVLPNYILLHEVNLI
;
A
#
# COMPACT_ATOMS: atom_id res chain seq x y z
N MET A 1 -22.69 37.14 -7.02
CA MET A 1 -22.80 35.76 -6.49
C MET A 1 -24.23 35.48 -6.05
N PHE A 2 -24.83 34.43 -6.59
CA PHE A 2 -26.14 33.93 -6.18
C PHE A 2 -25.98 32.94 -5.02
N VAL A 3 -26.80 33.08 -3.97
CA VAL A 3 -26.78 32.21 -2.79
C VAL A 3 -28.15 31.61 -2.58
N GLN A 4 -28.22 30.29 -2.52
CA GLN A 4 -29.40 29.54 -2.13
C GLN A 4 -29.11 28.79 -0.83
N GLN A 5 -30.06 28.80 0.11
CA GLN A 5 -29.96 28.10 1.38
C GLN A 5 -31.09 27.07 1.49
N LYS A 6 -30.78 25.90 2.06
CA LYS A 6 -31.74 24.82 2.30
C LYS A 6 -31.51 24.28 3.71
N LEU A 7 -32.57 24.16 4.51
CA LEU A 7 -32.47 23.55 5.83
C LEU A 7 -32.05 22.08 5.66
N PHE A 8 -31.13 21.61 6.49
CA PHE A 8 -30.58 20.26 6.46
C PHE A 8 -30.90 19.52 7.76
N SER A 9 -32.19 19.44 8.08
CA SER A 9 -32.70 18.92 9.35
C SER A 9 -32.24 17.50 9.68
N GLN A 10 -31.98 16.66 8.67
CA GLN A 10 -31.49 15.29 8.87
C GLN A 10 -30.04 15.21 9.36
N TRP A 11 -29.25 16.29 9.34
CA TRP A 11 -27.86 16.26 9.78
C TRP A 11 -27.73 16.52 11.28
N GLN A 12 -27.81 15.44 12.06
CA GLN A 12 -27.64 15.48 13.51
C GLN A 12 -26.30 14.88 13.92
N LEU A 13 -25.51 15.62 14.69
CA LEU A 13 -24.24 15.18 15.25
C LEU A 13 -24.45 14.46 16.60
N PRO A 14 -23.63 13.45 16.96
CA PRO A 14 -23.76 12.69 18.21
C PRO A 14 -23.47 13.45 19.51
N GLY A 15 -23.16 14.75 19.42
CA GLY A 15 -22.83 15.60 20.55
C GLY A 15 -22.69 17.05 20.12
N GLU A 16 -22.30 17.91 21.07
CA GLU A 16 -22.14 19.35 20.87
C GLU A 16 -20.78 19.84 21.39
N ASP A 17 -20.17 20.79 20.68
CA ASP A 17 -18.94 21.48 21.11
C ASP A 17 -19.07 22.97 20.77
N PRO A 18 -19.29 23.86 21.78
CA PRO A 18 -19.46 25.29 21.53
C PRO A 18 -18.18 25.94 20.97
N GLY A 19 -17.03 25.29 21.10
CA GLY A 19 -15.76 25.73 20.52
C GLY A 19 -15.56 25.38 19.05
N LYS A 20 -16.55 24.74 18.39
CA LYS A 20 -16.39 24.15 17.07
C LYS A 20 -17.63 24.29 16.18
N VAL A 21 -17.41 24.52 14.89
CA VAL A 21 -18.41 24.31 13.83
C VAL A 21 -17.90 23.27 12.84
N ILE A 22 -18.79 22.36 12.41
CA ILE A 22 -18.48 21.39 11.35
C ILE A 22 -19.02 21.93 10.02
N ILE A 23 -18.17 21.84 9.01
CA ILE A 23 -18.43 22.38 7.67
C ILE A 23 -18.22 21.28 6.63
N GLY A 24 -19.28 20.80 5.99
CA GLY A 24 -19.14 20.01 4.76
C GLY A 24 -18.82 20.94 3.59
N PHE A 25 -17.96 20.49 2.66
CA PHE A 25 -17.51 21.33 1.55
C PHE A 25 -17.24 20.52 0.29
N ASP A 26 -17.73 21.05 -0.84
CA ASP A 26 -17.53 20.53 -2.19
C ASP A 26 -17.55 21.68 -3.22
N THR A 27 -17.11 21.40 -4.45
CA THR A 27 -17.02 22.40 -5.52
C THR A 27 -17.35 21.86 -6.91
N GLU A 28 -17.99 22.70 -7.73
CA GLU A 28 -18.27 22.39 -9.14
C GLU A 28 -17.53 23.33 -10.09
N TYR A 29 -17.03 22.79 -11.20
CA TYR A 29 -16.20 23.54 -12.15
C TYR A 29 -16.34 23.05 -13.60
N GLN A 30 -15.92 23.90 -14.54
CA GLN A 30 -15.79 23.56 -15.95
C GLN A 30 -14.45 24.05 -16.49
N SER A 31 -13.50 23.15 -16.72
CA SER A 31 -12.24 23.52 -17.37
C SER A 31 -12.48 23.89 -18.83
N ASN A 32 -12.31 25.17 -19.17
CA ASN A 32 -12.37 25.64 -20.57
C ASN A 32 -10.97 25.76 -21.19
N THR A 33 -9.92 25.64 -20.38
CA THR A 33 -8.54 25.80 -20.84
C THR A 33 -7.95 24.45 -21.17
N ARG A 34 -7.64 24.23 -22.46
CA ARG A 34 -6.74 23.17 -22.90
C ARG A 34 -5.36 23.75 -23.18
N ASN A 35 -4.33 23.05 -22.73
CA ASN A 35 -2.95 23.49 -22.92
C ASN A 35 -2.06 22.28 -23.22
N GLN A 36 -0.85 22.52 -23.73
CA GLN A 36 0.17 21.49 -23.88
C GLN A 36 1.30 21.77 -22.91
N ILE A 37 1.62 20.80 -22.05
CA ILE A 37 2.71 20.93 -21.09
C ILE A 37 3.70 19.77 -21.20
N PRO A 38 4.99 20.01 -20.92
CA PRO A 38 5.99 18.96 -20.93
C PRO A 38 5.85 18.06 -19.68
N ILE A 39 5.50 16.80 -19.90
CA ILE A 39 5.45 15.74 -18.89
C ILE A 39 6.32 14.59 -19.37
N GLY A 40 7.33 14.19 -18.57
CA GLY A 40 8.25 13.13 -18.96
C GLY A 40 9.08 13.40 -20.22
N GLY A 41 9.13 14.65 -20.69
CA GLY A 41 9.80 15.04 -21.94
C GLY A 41 8.87 15.10 -23.16
N GLU A 42 7.60 14.72 -23.03
CA GLU A 42 6.59 14.80 -24.10
C GLU A 42 5.60 15.95 -23.83
N LEU A 43 5.12 16.59 -24.90
CA LEU A 43 4.03 17.57 -24.81
C LEU A 43 2.70 16.82 -24.74
N ILE A 44 2.02 16.92 -23.61
CA ILE A 44 0.73 16.27 -23.37
C ILE A 44 -0.37 17.34 -23.36
N GLU A 45 -1.49 17.08 -24.05
CA GLU A 45 -2.69 17.91 -23.94
C GLU A 45 -3.32 17.69 -22.56
N VAL A 46 -3.49 18.78 -21.83
CA VAL A 46 -3.99 18.76 -20.46
C VAL A 46 -5.16 19.73 -20.31
N ASN A 47 -6.08 19.36 -19.43
CA ASN A 47 -7.14 20.25 -18.96
C ASN A 47 -6.61 21.03 -17.76
N GLN A 48 -6.60 22.36 -17.86
CA GLN A 48 -6.17 23.23 -16.76
C GLN A 48 -7.38 23.97 -16.20
N ARG A 49 -7.72 23.67 -14.95
CA ARG A 49 -8.76 24.38 -14.22
C ARG A 49 -8.17 25.68 -13.65
N ARG A 50 -8.64 26.81 -14.16
CA ARG A 50 -8.35 28.13 -13.59
C ARG A 50 -9.36 28.47 -12.49
N LEU A 51 -9.07 29.49 -11.67
CA LEU A 51 -10.00 29.93 -10.63
C LEU A 51 -11.30 30.50 -11.23
N GLU A 52 -11.22 31.03 -12.44
CA GLU A 52 -12.34 31.53 -13.23
C GLU A 52 -13.20 30.40 -13.82
N ASP A 53 -12.71 29.16 -13.85
CA ASP A 53 -13.46 28.00 -14.35
C ASP A 53 -14.40 27.40 -13.30
N ILE A 54 -14.31 27.85 -12.05
CA ILE A 54 -15.17 27.39 -10.95
C ILE A 54 -16.59 27.90 -11.15
N ILE A 55 -17.59 27.04 -11.05
CA ILE A 55 -19.00 27.43 -11.23
C ILE A 55 -19.59 27.79 -9.88
N SER A 56 -19.45 26.91 -8.91
CA SER A 56 -20.08 27.06 -7.60
C SER A 56 -19.29 26.36 -6.51
N ILE A 57 -19.58 26.78 -5.28
CA ILE A 57 -19.17 26.06 -4.07
C ILE A 57 -20.40 25.68 -3.26
N GLN A 58 -20.29 24.56 -2.57
CA GLN A 58 -21.36 24.00 -1.75
C GLN A 58 -20.83 23.81 -0.33
N LEU A 59 -21.64 24.24 0.64
CA LEU A 59 -21.26 24.23 2.06
C LEU A 59 -22.42 23.68 2.87
N SER A 60 -22.11 22.95 3.93
CA SER A 60 -23.06 22.68 5.02
C SER A 60 -22.50 23.25 6.31
N PHE A 61 -23.30 23.91 7.13
CA PHE A 61 -22.90 24.36 8.46
C PHE A 61 -23.73 23.66 9.53
N ASN A 62 -23.05 23.10 10.53
CA ASN A 62 -23.68 22.59 11.75
C ASN A 62 -22.88 23.06 12.97
N TYR A 63 -23.52 23.93 13.76
CA TYR A 63 -23.03 24.40 15.06
C TYR A 63 -23.98 23.92 16.16
N CYS A 64 -23.53 22.99 17.01
CA CYS A 64 -24.31 22.41 18.10
C CYS A 64 -25.73 21.93 17.68
N ASN A 65 -25.86 21.35 16.48
CA ASN A 65 -27.15 20.90 15.91
C ASN A 65 -28.23 22.01 15.78
N ARG A 66 -27.84 23.29 15.89
CA ARG A 66 -28.77 24.43 15.78
C ARG A 66 -29.01 24.79 14.32
N SER A 67 -30.17 24.37 13.80
CA SER A 67 -30.60 24.65 12.41
C SER A 67 -29.52 24.33 11.36
N PRO A 68 -29.05 23.07 11.24
CA PRO A 68 -28.05 22.70 10.25
C PRO A 68 -28.50 23.12 8.85
N THR A 69 -27.64 23.79 8.08
CA THR A 69 -28.04 24.47 6.84
C THR A 69 -27.07 24.18 5.71
N LEU A 70 -27.60 23.85 4.54
CA LEU A 70 -26.89 23.76 3.26
C LEU A 70 -26.90 25.11 2.54
N TYR A 71 -25.78 25.46 1.93
CA TYR A 71 -25.60 26.65 1.12
C TYR A 71 -25.01 26.26 -0.23
N PHE A 72 -25.69 26.70 -1.29
CA PHE A 72 -25.18 26.67 -2.66
C PHE A 72 -24.82 28.09 -3.05
N ILE A 73 -23.58 28.31 -3.47
CA ILE A 73 -23.09 29.62 -3.90
C ILE A 73 -22.62 29.53 -5.34
N LYS A 74 -23.35 30.16 -6.25
CA LYS A 74 -23.00 30.27 -7.66
C LYS A 74 -22.23 31.55 -7.92
N ARG A 75 -21.14 31.41 -8.66
CA ARG A 75 -20.35 32.53 -9.19
C ARG A 75 -20.74 32.79 -10.64
N ASP A 76 -21.06 34.03 -10.99
CA ASP A 76 -21.20 34.42 -12.39
C ASP A 76 -19.85 34.87 -12.96
N SER A 77 -19.73 34.92 -14.28
CA SER A 77 -18.45 35.24 -14.95
C SER A 77 -17.93 36.64 -14.62
N THR A 78 -18.81 37.55 -14.20
CA THR A 78 -18.49 38.92 -13.77
C THR A 78 -18.14 39.04 -12.29
N ASP A 79 -18.38 38.00 -11.48
CA ASP A 79 -18.05 38.02 -10.06
C ASP A 79 -16.54 37.78 -9.83
N ASP A 80 -16.01 38.34 -8.74
CA ASP A 80 -14.69 37.98 -8.23
C ASP A 80 -14.60 36.46 -7.94
N VAL A 81 -13.44 35.86 -8.22
CA VAL A 81 -13.14 34.47 -7.82
C VAL A 81 -13.27 34.27 -6.30
N PHE A 82 -13.67 33.06 -5.89
CA PHE A 82 -13.91 32.74 -4.50
C PHE A 82 -12.68 32.97 -3.62
N ARG A 83 -12.92 33.48 -2.41
CA ARG A 83 -11.94 33.59 -1.33
C ARG A 83 -12.50 32.91 -0.09
N PHE A 84 -11.62 32.44 0.78
CA PHE A 84 -12.06 31.86 2.05
C PHE A 84 -12.80 32.87 2.95
N SER A 85 -12.58 34.17 2.73
CA SER A 85 -13.36 35.22 3.38
C SER A 85 -14.85 35.14 3.11
N ASP A 86 -15.26 34.56 1.98
CA ASP A 86 -16.67 34.43 1.60
C ASP A 86 -17.34 33.36 2.46
N VAL A 87 -16.65 32.24 2.73
CA VAL A 87 -17.09 31.23 3.70
C VAL A 87 -17.22 31.82 5.10
N MET A 88 -16.22 32.58 5.57
CA MET A 88 -16.24 33.21 6.89
C MET A 88 -17.40 34.21 7.04
N LYS A 89 -17.70 35.00 6.00
CA LYS A 89 -18.83 35.95 6.01
C LYS A 89 -20.16 35.21 6.04
N LEU A 90 -20.31 34.12 5.28
CA LEU A 90 -21.52 33.31 5.30
C LEU A 90 -21.71 32.64 6.67
N LEU A 91 -20.64 32.11 7.26
CA LEU A 91 -20.67 31.52 8.59
C LEU A 91 -21.10 32.55 9.66
N LYS A 92 -20.63 33.80 9.58
CA LYS A 92 -21.13 34.89 10.44
C LYS A 92 -22.64 35.12 10.28
N LYS A 93 -23.13 35.10 9.04
CA LYS A 93 -24.57 35.27 8.75
C LYS A 93 -25.38 34.12 9.35
N TYR A 94 -24.91 32.89 9.17
CA TYR A 94 -25.51 31.69 9.77
C TYR A 94 -25.55 31.78 11.29
N LEU A 95 -24.41 32.07 11.94
CA LEU A 95 -24.33 32.19 13.41
C LEU A 95 -25.24 33.29 13.96
N ARG A 96 -25.44 34.40 13.24
CA ARG A 96 -26.39 35.45 13.64
C ARG A 96 -27.84 34.98 13.49
N HIS A 97 -28.14 34.28 12.40
CA HIS A 97 -29.48 33.77 12.13
C HIS A 97 -29.94 32.78 13.22
N ILE A 98 -29.05 31.93 13.71
CA ILE A 98 -29.34 30.99 14.81
C ILE A 98 -29.14 31.59 16.22
N GLY A 99 -28.83 32.89 16.32
CA GLY A 99 -28.65 33.58 17.60
C GLY A 99 -27.32 33.35 18.33
N SER A 100 -26.37 32.62 17.74
CA SER A 100 -25.13 32.18 18.41
C SER A 100 -23.87 33.00 18.13
N TYR A 101 -23.97 34.05 17.32
CA TYR A 101 -22.81 34.86 16.96
C TYR A 101 -22.12 35.51 18.17
N ASP A 102 -22.89 36.06 19.11
CA ASP A 102 -22.33 36.74 20.29
C ASP A 102 -21.74 35.75 21.31
N GLU A 103 -22.27 34.53 21.36
CA GLU A 103 -21.72 33.41 22.13
C GLU A 103 -20.32 33.07 21.61
N VAL A 104 -20.22 32.78 20.30
CA VAL A 104 -18.98 32.37 19.63
C VAL A 104 -17.91 33.46 19.73
N LYS A 105 -18.30 34.73 19.54
CA LYS A 105 -17.37 35.88 19.57
C LYS A 105 -16.64 36.04 20.91
N LYS A 106 -17.24 35.57 22.02
CA LYS A 106 -16.64 35.63 23.37
C LYS A 106 -15.61 34.53 23.62
N LEU A 107 -15.57 33.48 22.78
CA LEU A 107 -14.65 32.37 22.96
C LEU A 107 -13.19 32.79 22.74
N ARG A 108 -12.28 32.19 23.52
CA ARG A 108 -10.83 32.40 23.35
C ARG A 108 -10.29 31.81 22.04
N LYS A 109 -10.90 30.71 21.60
CA LYS A 109 -10.55 29.91 20.42
C LYS A 109 -11.81 29.32 19.83
N PHE A 110 -11.91 29.33 18.50
CA PHE A 110 -12.98 28.67 17.75
C PHE A 110 -12.40 27.86 16.60
N THR A 111 -12.92 26.66 16.38
CA THR A 111 -12.40 25.71 15.39
C THR A 111 -13.41 25.51 14.27
N LEU A 112 -12.96 25.73 13.04
CA LEU A 112 -13.69 25.37 11.83
C LEU A 112 -13.18 24.00 11.38
N GLU A 113 -14.02 22.98 11.44
CA GLU A 113 -13.66 21.64 10.99
C GLU A 113 -14.29 21.36 9.63
N PHE A 114 -13.46 21.37 8.58
CA PHE A 114 -13.85 21.10 7.20
C PHE A 114 -13.85 19.59 6.96
N TRP A 115 -14.98 19.09 6.48
CA TRP A 115 -15.18 17.74 5.98
C TRP A 115 -15.29 17.81 4.46
N THR A 116 -14.36 17.13 3.80
CA THR A 116 -14.17 17.17 2.34
C THR A 116 -14.08 15.76 1.78
N PHE A 117 -14.21 15.61 0.47
CA PHE A 117 -13.91 14.37 -0.24
C PHE A 117 -13.01 14.70 -1.43
N TRP A 118 -11.72 14.31 -1.39
CA TRP A 118 -10.68 14.87 -2.28
C TRP A 118 -10.39 16.35 -2.01
N GLY A 119 -10.22 16.70 -0.73
CA GLY A 119 -10.14 18.09 -0.28
C GLY A 119 -9.03 18.92 -0.93
N GLY A 120 -7.97 18.31 -1.48
CA GLY A 120 -6.96 19.05 -2.25
C GLY A 120 -7.54 19.73 -3.51
N VAL A 121 -8.51 19.08 -4.16
CA VAL A 121 -9.23 19.62 -5.33
C VAL A 121 -10.19 20.72 -4.89
N ASP A 122 -10.95 20.51 -3.83
CA ASP A 122 -11.98 21.47 -3.40
C ASP A 122 -11.35 22.72 -2.77
N LEU A 123 -10.33 22.55 -1.92
CA LEU A 123 -9.71 23.66 -1.20
C LEU A 123 -8.92 24.58 -2.14
N SER A 124 -8.44 24.07 -3.27
CA SER A 124 -7.71 24.89 -4.25
C SER A 124 -8.61 25.83 -5.07
N VAL A 125 -9.92 25.82 -4.82
CA VAL A 125 -10.89 26.77 -5.41
C VAL A 125 -10.69 28.21 -4.93
N PHE A 126 -10.11 28.39 -3.74
CA PHE A 126 -9.99 29.71 -3.13
C PHE A 126 -8.74 30.42 -3.63
N LYS A 127 -8.86 31.67 -4.08
CA LYS A 127 -7.72 32.49 -4.52
C LYS A 127 -6.59 32.58 -3.48
N ASP A 128 -6.93 32.44 -2.20
CA ASP A 128 -6.02 32.52 -1.07
C ASP A 128 -5.71 31.16 -0.40
N TYR A 129 -6.02 30.01 -1.05
CA TYR A 129 -5.84 28.67 -0.48
C TYR A 129 -4.44 28.44 0.08
N GLU A 130 -3.38 28.83 -0.64
CA GLU A 130 -2.01 28.61 -0.18
C GLU A 130 -1.72 29.33 1.13
N LYS A 131 -2.20 30.57 1.28
CA LYS A 131 -1.97 31.34 2.51
C LYS A 131 -2.63 30.67 3.71
N ILE A 132 -3.82 30.10 3.50
CA ILE A 132 -4.61 29.40 4.53
C ILE A 132 -3.93 28.10 4.93
N LEU A 133 -3.44 27.32 3.95
CA LEU A 133 -2.83 26.02 4.20
C LEU A 133 -1.36 26.11 4.66
N THR A 134 -0.75 27.30 4.61
CA THR A 134 0.66 27.53 4.95
C THR A 134 0.86 28.18 6.33
N GLU A 135 -0.21 28.49 7.06
CA GLU A 135 -0.12 29.31 8.26
C GLU A 135 0.64 28.60 9.41
N ASN A 136 1.96 28.85 9.47
CA ASN A 136 2.86 29.02 10.63
C ASN A 136 4.35 28.77 10.31
N ALA A 137 4.72 28.42 9.07
CA ALA A 137 6.12 28.36 8.67
C ALA A 137 6.65 29.77 8.32
N ARG A 138 6.74 30.67 9.32
CA ARG A 138 7.55 31.90 9.17
C ARG A 138 9.01 31.58 8.83
N LYS A 139 9.44 30.35 9.11
CA LYS A 139 10.71 29.77 8.70
C LYS A 139 10.43 28.50 7.87
N LYS A 140 11.10 28.35 6.73
CA LYS A 140 10.96 27.23 5.78
C LYS A 140 11.40 25.86 6.34
N ASP A 141 11.93 25.84 7.56
CA ASP A 141 12.48 24.68 8.28
C ASP A 141 11.42 23.90 9.10
N LYS A 142 10.25 24.49 9.38
CA LYS A 142 9.20 23.82 10.16
C LYS A 142 8.33 22.93 9.28
N ALA A 143 8.14 21.70 9.75
CA ALA A 143 7.33 20.71 9.05
C ALA A 143 5.87 21.12 8.91
N SER A 144 5.25 20.66 7.81
CA SER A 144 3.86 20.98 7.51
C SER A 144 2.91 20.32 8.50
N LYS A 145 1.94 21.10 8.99
CA LYS A 145 0.75 20.57 9.69
C LYS A 145 -0.29 20.01 8.73
N ILE A 146 -0.12 20.26 7.43
CA ILE A 146 -0.89 19.68 6.35
C ILE A 146 -0.21 18.40 5.88
N VAL A 147 -0.97 17.32 5.87
CA VAL A 147 -0.59 16.05 5.26
C VAL A 147 -1.36 15.92 3.95
N ALA A 148 -0.62 15.81 2.84
CA ALA A 148 -1.16 15.63 1.49
C ALA A 148 -0.66 14.30 0.92
N ILE A 149 -1.56 13.35 0.71
CA ILE A 149 -1.23 11.98 0.26
C ILE A 149 -1.94 11.70 -1.07
N HIS A 150 -1.31 10.93 -1.96
CA HIS A 150 -1.83 10.63 -3.31
C HIS A 150 -2.28 11.87 -4.08
N SER A 151 -1.50 12.94 -3.95
CA SER A 151 -1.69 14.23 -4.61
C SER A 151 -2.89 15.07 -4.11
N ASN A 152 -4.08 14.49 -3.89
CA ASN A 152 -5.31 15.25 -3.60
C ASN A 152 -6.07 14.91 -2.31
N THR A 153 -5.67 13.89 -1.55
CA THR A 153 -6.19 13.75 -0.19
C THR A 153 -5.46 14.72 0.74
N VAL A 154 -6.20 15.58 1.45
CA VAL A 154 -5.61 16.59 2.35
C VAL A 154 -6.26 16.57 3.73
N PHE A 155 -5.46 16.44 4.78
CA PHE A 155 -5.94 16.59 6.16
C PHE A 155 -4.92 17.29 7.06
N THR A 156 -5.38 17.80 8.19
CA THR A 156 -4.51 18.44 9.18
C THR A 156 -4.09 17.45 10.26
N SER A 157 -2.79 17.32 10.52
CA SER A 157 -2.27 16.57 11.68
C SER A 157 -2.49 17.33 12.99
N GLN A 158 -2.52 18.67 12.91
CA GLN A 158 -2.82 19.57 14.02
C GLN A 158 -3.66 20.76 13.54
N PRO A 159 -4.46 21.40 14.41
CA PRO A 159 -5.18 22.62 14.05
C PRO A 159 -4.24 23.70 13.49
N LEU A 160 -4.61 24.24 12.33
CA LEU A 160 -3.97 25.40 11.74
C LEU A 160 -4.51 26.65 12.40
N LYS A 161 -3.66 27.65 12.61
CA LYS A 161 -4.17 29.00 12.90
C LYS A 161 -4.80 29.53 11.61
N LEU A 162 -5.86 30.33 11.74
CA LEU A 162 -6.58 30.88 10.59
C LEU A 162 -6.55 32.41 10.59
N LEU A 163 -5.93 32.99 9.56
CA LEU A 163 -5.88 34.42 9.25
C LEU A 163 -6.41 34.65 7.84
N VAL A 164 -7.67 35.04 7.79
CA VAL A 164 -8.40 35.28 6.55
C VAL A 164 -8.56 36.78 6.33
N ARG A 165 -8.39 37.23 5.08
CA ARG A 165 -8.57 38.63 4.69
C ARG A 165 -9.53 38.74 3.51
N ASP A 166 -10.40 39.74 3.53
CA ASP A 166 -11.29 40.02 2.41
C ASP A 166 -10.55 40.70 1.24
N LYS A 167 -11.30 41.04 0.18
CA LYS A 167 -10.76 41.74 -1.00
C LYS A 167 -10.14 43.11 -0.69
N ASN A 168 -10.61 43.76 0.37
CA ASN A 168 -10.10 45.05 0.85
C ASN A 168 -8.97 44.89 1.87
N ARG A 169 -8.44 43.67 2.06
CA ARG A 169 -7.39 43.29 3.02
C ARG A 169 -7.81 43.41 4.48
N ASN A 170 -9.10 43.57 4.78
CA ASN A 170 -9.61 43.58 6.15
C ASN A 170 -9.60 42.17 6.73
N ILE A 171 -9.21 42.04 8.00
CA ILE A 171 -9.19 40.75 8.68
C ILE A 171 -10.63 40.28 8.93
N VAL A 172 -10.96 39.08 8.46
CA VAL A 172 -12.25 38.42 8.71
C VAL A 172 -12.04 37.29 9.71
N LYS A 173 -12.51 37.49 10.94
CA LYS A 173 -12.42 36.52 12.04
C LYS A 173 -13.72 36.43 12.83
N LEU A 174 -13.96 35.29 13.49
CA LEU A 174 -15.04 35.06 14.45
C LEU A 174 -14.56 35.37 15.87
N THR A 175 -13.38 34.89 16.24
CA THR A 175 -12.79 35.07 17.57
C THR A 175 -11.40 35.70 17.51
N LYS A 176 -10.73 35.80 18.67
CA LYS A 176 -9.32 36.23 18.71
C LYS A 176 -8.38 35.19 18.10
N ASN A 177 -8.72 33.89 18.16
CA ASN A 177 -7.86 32.79 17.70
C ASN A 177 -8.66 31.71 16.98
N ASP A 178 -9.08 31.99 15.75
CA ASP A 178 -9.73 31.01 14.89
C ASP A 178 -8.73 29.95 14.41
N HIS A 179 -9.19 28.71 14.29
CA HIS A 179 -8.41 27.58 13.82
C HIS A 179 -9.14 26.81 12.71
N LEU A 180 -8.36 26.18 11.84
CA LEU A 180 -8.85 25.30 10.79
C LEU A 180 -8.37 23.87 11.02
N VAL A 181 -9.32 22.93 10.96
CA VAL A 181 -9.07 21.48 10.92
C VAL A 181 -9.66 20.95 9.63
N ILE A 182 -8.95 20.06 8.94
CA ILE A 182 -9.40 19.45 7.69
C ILE A 182 -9.42 17.94 7.88
N ARG A 183 -10.53 17.32 7.49
CA ARG A 183 -10.73 15.87 7.42
C ARG A 183 -11.21 15.53 6.02
N ASP A 184 -10.54 14.56 5.42
CA ASP A 184 -10.86 14.07 4.09
C ASP A 184 -11.47 12.69 4.21
N MET A 185 -12.74 12.58 3.84
CA MET A 185 -13.53 11.36 3.93
C MET A 185 -12.95 10.23 3.06
N THR A 186 -12.11 10.54 2.07
CA THR A 186 -11.40 9.50 1.29
C THR A 186 -10.47 8.63 2.15
N LYS A 187 -9.92 9.17 3.26
CA LYS A 187 -9.07 8.39 4.19
C LYS A 187 -9.87 7.68 5.27
N LEU A 188 -11.16 7.96 5.34
CA LEU A 188 -12.10 7.34 6.25
C LEU A 188 -12.98 6.32 5.53
N ALA A 189 -13.06 6.42 4.20
CA ALA A 189 -13.82 5.53 3.33
C ALA A 189 -13.36 4.06 3.44
N PRO A 190 -14.27 3.12 3.73
CA PRO A 190 -13.97 1.70 3.68
C PRO A 190 -13.61 1.29 2.25
N GLY A 191 -12.64 0.38 2.10
CA GLY A 191 -12.38 -0.29 0.81
C GLY A 191 -12.05 0.62 -0.38
N LYS A 192 -11.63 1.87 -0.14
CA LYS A 192 -11.41 2.90 -1.17
C LYS A 192 -12.67 3.25 -1.99
N LEU A 193 -13.87 3.14 -1.39
CA LEU A 193 -15.09 3.58 -2.04
C LEU A 193 -14.99 5.05 -2.47
N ASN A 194 -15.46 5.34 -3.69
CA ASN A 194 -15.66 6.71 -4.14
C ASN A 194 -16.90 7.33 -3.47
N LEU A 195 -17.13 8.62 -3.67
CA LEU A 195 -18.23 9.33 -3.02
C LEU A 195 -19.61 8.72 -3.34
N ALA A 196 -19.82 8.24 -4.57
CA ALA A 196 -21.05 7.54 -4.95
C ALA A 196 -21.23 6.22 -4.16
N GLY A 197 -20.15 5.47 -3.98
CA GLY A 197 -20.13 4.27 -3.15
C GLY A 197 -20.42 4.58 -1.68
N LEU A 198 -19.88 5.68 -1.15
CA LEU A 198 -20.20 6.15 0.20
C LEU A 198 -21.67 6.54 0.33
N GLY A 199 -22.20 7.29 -0.63
CA GLY A 199 -23.61 7.66 -0.67
C GLY A 199 -24.53 6.44 -0.61
N LYS A 200 -24.29 5.44 -1.47
CA LYS A 200 -25.02 4.17 -1.43
C LYS A 200 -24.90 3.47 -0.07
N LEU A 201 -23.71 3.50 0.54
CA LEU A 201 -23.44 2.87 1.83
C LEU A 201 -24.33 3.47 2.92
N ILE A 202 -24.38 4.80 3.03
CA ILE A 202 -25.18 5.51 4.05
C ILE A 202 -26.64 5.77 3.63
N GLY A 203 -27.13 5.13 2.57
CA GLY A 203 -28.53 5.25 2.13
C GLY A 203 -28.87 6.56 1.42
N VAL A 204 -27.87 7.31 0.93
CA VAL A 204 -28.03 8.55 0.14
C VAL A 204 -27.34 8.35 -1.22
N PRO A 205 -27.94 7.55 -2.12
CA PRO A 205 -27.32 7.25 -3.41
C PRO A 205 -27.23 8.51 -4.26
N LYS A 206 -26.05 8.74 -4.88
CA LYS A 206 -25.84 9.91 -5.74
C LYS A 206 -26.81 9.96 -6.93
N ILE A 207 -27.21 11.17 -7.28
CA ILE A 207 -27.99 11.51 -8.47
C ILE A 207 -27.18 11.13 -9.71
N ASP A 208 -27.83 10.35 -10.58
CA ASP A 208 -27.28 9.88 -11.84
C ASP A 208 -27.65 10.82 -12.98
N THR A 209 -26.68 11.63 -13.41
CA THR A 209 -26.83 12.58 -14.52
C THR A 209 -27.05 11.90 -15.86
N GLU A 210 -26.72 10.61 -16.02
CA GLU A 210 -26.86 9.89 -17.29
C GLU A 210 -28.33 9.73 -17.70
N LYS A 211 -29.24 9.73 -16.72
CA LYS A 211 -30.68 9.80 -16.97
C LYS A 211 -31.07 11.10 -17.64
N TRP A 212 -30.45 12.21 -17.25
CA TRP A 212 -30.68 13.52 -17.86
C TRP A 212 -29.99 13.64 -19.22
N ASP A 213 -28.80 13.06 -19.38
CA ASP A 213 -28.14 12.96 -20.68
C ASP A 213 -29.09 12.32 -21.71
N ALA A 214 -29.70 11.18 -21.36
CA ALA A 214 -30.64 10.48 -22.24
C ALA A 214 -31.93 11.28 -22.50
N GLN A 215 -32.52 11.89 -21.47
CA GLN A 215 -33.74 12.71 -21.59
C GLN A 215 -33.56 13.90 -22.53
N ASP A 216 -32.36 14.49 -22.55
CA ASP A 216 -32.04 15.67 -23.36
C ASP A 216 -31.36 15.32 -24.70
N GLY A 217 -31.30 14.03 -25.07
CA GLY A 217 -30.73 13.56 -26.32
C GLY A 217 -29.20 13.71 -26.41
N HIS A 218 -28.52 13.71 -25.27
CA HIS A 218 -27.06 13.78 -25.18
C HIS A 218 -26.41 12.39 -25.01
N THR A 219 -25.13 12.30 -25.37
CA THR A 219 -24.33 11.11 -25.13
C THR A 219 -24.09 10.90 -23.63
N LYS A 220 -24.00 9.63 -23.21
CA LYS A 220 -23.67 9.26 -21.83
C LYS A 220 -22.45 10.01 -21.28
N GLY A 221 -22.59 10.67 -20.13
CA GLY A 221 -21.54 11.43 -19.47
C GLY A 221 -21.40 12.88 -19.97
N PHE A 222 -22.33 13.35 -20.81
CA PHE A 222 -22.30 14.71 -21.36
C PHE A 222 -22.34 15.76 -20.26
N TYR A 223 -23.33 15.72 -19.37
CA TYR A 223 -23.49 16.76 -18.34
C TYR A 223 -22.33 16.77 -17.33
N LYS A 224 -21.80 15.61 -16.95
CA LYS A 224 -20.59 15.53 -16.10
C LYS A 224 -19.37 16.23 -16.70
N SER A 225 -19.28 16.27 -18.02
CA SER A 225 -18.19 16.94 -18.75
C SER A 225 -18.52 18.41 -19.10
N HIS A 226 -19.77 18.83 -18.88
CA HIS A 226 -20.33 20.12 -19.27
C HIS A 226 -21.21 20.73 -18.16
N MET A 227 -20.66 20.89 -16.95
CA MET A 227 -21.39 21.38 -15.78
C MET A 227 -22.05 22.75 -16.00
N THR A 228 -21.46 23.60 -16.84
CA THR A 228 -22.09 24.88 -17.22
C THR A 228 -23.37 24.67 -18.03
N LYS A 229 -23.43 23.64 -18.87
CA LYS A 229 -24.64 23.27 -19.63
C LYS A 229 -25.70 22.67 -18.72
N LEU A 230 -25.30 21.86 -17.74
CA LEU A 230 -26.24 21.33 -16.75
C LEU A 230 -26.90 22.48 -15.97
N TRP A 231 -26.13 23.47 -15.53
CA TRP A 231 -26.69 24.68 -14.89
C TRP A 231 -27.65 25.46 -15.80
N GLN A 232 -27.33 25.60 -17.09
CA GLN A 232 -28.15 26.34 -18.06
C GLN A 232 -29.47 25.63 -18.37
N ASN A 233 -29.43 24.31 -18.54
CA ASN A 233 -30.55 23.52 -19.03
C ASN A 233 -31.45 23.00 -17.89
N ARG A 234 -30.86 22.69 -16.73
CA ARG A 234 -31.51 22.00 -15.61
C ARG A 234 -31.10 22.62 -14.27
N ARG A 235 -31.44 23.90 -14.09
CA ARG A 235 -30.95 24.72 -12.98
C ARG A 235 -31.27 24.13 -11.60
N SER A 236 -32.53 23.71 -11.38
CA SER A 236 -32.95 23.11 -10.11
C SER A 236 -32.20 21.83 -9.82
N GLU A 237 -32.10 20.96 -10.81
CA GLU A 237 -31.45 19.65 -10.69
C GLU A 237 -29.94 19.79 -10.52
N PHE A 238 -29.31 20.81 -11.12
CA PHE A 238 -27.91 21.14 -10.85
C PHE A 238 -27.67 21.50 -9.38
N VAL A 239 -28.55 22.31 -8.78
CA VAL A 239 -28.42 22.70 -7.37
C VAL A 239 -28.55 21.48 -6.48
N ASP A 240 -29.54 20.63 -6.71
CA ASP A 240 -29.72 19.41 -5.92
C ASP A 240 -28.56 18.42 -6.12
N TYR A 241 -28.09 18.22 -7.36
CA TYR A 241 -26.90 17.43 -7.69
C TYR A 241 -25.66 17.92 -6.93
N ALA A 242 -25.37 19.22 -6.99
CA ALA A 242 -24.15 19.75 -6.40
C ALA A 242 -24.21 19.80 -4.86
N LEU A 243 -25.39 20.00 -4.27
CA LEU A 243 -25.55 19.95 -2.81
C LEU A 243 -25.42 18.52 -2.26
N GLU A 244 -25.70 17.50 -3.06
CA GLU A 244 -25.69 16.11 -2.63
C GLU A 244 -24.30 15.65 -2.18
N ASP A 245 -23.22 16.09 -2.83
CA ASP A 245 -21.86 15.68 -2.46
C ASP A 245 -21.47 16.16 -1.06
N VAL A 246 -21.93 17.35 -0.69
CA VAL A 246 -21.82 17.88 0.67
C VAL A 246 -22.71 17.09 1.64
N VAL A 247 -23.92 16.71 1.24
CA VAL A 247 -24.83 15.89 2.06
C VAL A 247 -24.21 14.53 2.36
N VAL A 248 -23.69 13.84 1.34
CA VAL A 248 -23.03 12.53 1.50
C VAL A 248 -21.79 12.67 2.39
N THR A 249 -20.95 13.68 2.14
CA THR A 249 -19.74 13.94 2.94
C THR A 249 -20.09 14.22 4.42
N ALA A 250 -21.11 15.03 4.67
CA ALA A 250 -21.57 15.39 6.00
C ALA A 250 -22.16 14.19 6.75
N LEU A 251 -23.08 13.46 6.14
CA LEU A 251 -23.72 12.30 6.79
C LEU A 251 -22.75 11.14 6.98
N TYR A 252 -21.80 10.96 6.06
CA TYR A 252 -20.75 9.95 6.23
C TYR A 252 -19.79 10.30 7.36
N GLY A 253 -19.35 11.57 7.47
CA GLY A 253 -18.55 12.02 8.62
C GLY A 253 -19.29 11.84 9.95
N THR A 254 -20.60 12.10 9.99
CA THR A 254 -21.46 11.82 11.15
C THR A 254 -21.52 10.33 11.47
N PHE A 255 -21.69 9.47 10.46
CA PHE A 255 -21.65 8.01 10.63
C PHE A 255 -20.35 7.57 11.31
N ILE A 256 -19.20 8.10 10.90
CA ILE A 256 -17.90 7.80 11.51
C ILE A 256 -17.82 8.29 12.96
N LEU A 257 -18.35 9.47 13.28
CA LEU A 257 -18.41 9.95 14.67
C LEU A 257 -19.30 9.04 15.54
N ASN A 258 -20.45 8.62 15.03
CA ASN A 258 -21.33 7.68 15.73
C ASN A 258 -20.61 6.35 15.97
N PHE A 259 -19.92 5.84 14.94
CA PHE A 259 -19.12 4.63 15.06
C PHE A 259 -18.04 4.77 16.14
N GLN A 260 -17.25 5.87 16.14
CA GLN A 260 -16.26 6.15 17.19
C GLN A 260 -16.89 6.24 18.59
N GLN A 261 -18.07 6.86 18.72
CA GLN A 261 -18.78 6.95 20.00
C GLN A 261 -19.24 5.58 20.50
N THR A 262 -19.78 4.74 19.61
CA THR A 262 -20.14 3.35 19.93
C THR A 262 -18.91 2.57 20.38
N LEU A 263 -17.78 2.72 19.67
CA LEU A 263 -16.53 2.07 20.09
C LEU A 263 -16.10 2.45 21.51
N THR A 264 -16.10 3.74 21.85
CA THR A 264 -15.75 4.17 23.23
C THR A 264 -16.73 3.63 24.26
N LYS A 265 -18.04 3.56 23.97
CA LYS A 265 -19.04 2.94 24.86
C LYS A 265 -18.78 1.45 25.07
N ASP A 266 -18.32 0.77 24.02
CA ASP A 266 -17.98 -0.64 24.04
C ASP A 266 -16.59 -0.91 24.66
N GLY A 267 -15.92 0.11 25.20
CA GLY A 267 -14.61 0.01 25.84
C GLY A 267 -13.40 0.14 24.90
N PHE A 268 -13.62 0.41 23.61
CA PHE A 268 -12.56 0.49 22.61
C PHE A 268 -12.14 1.92 22.29
N GLY A 269 -10.88 2.23 22.58
CA GLY A 269 -10.25 3.48 22.21
C GLY A 269 -10.79 4.70 22.96
N ASP A 270 -9.90 5.66 23.22
CA ASP A 270 -10.27 6.96 23.79
C ASP A 270 -10.53 7.99 22.68
N PHE A 271 -11.77 8.02 22.18
CA PHE A 271 -12.20 8.98 21.17
C PHE A 271 -12.89 10.17 21.84
N LYS A 272 -12.31 11.37 21.69
CA LYS A 272 -12.96 12.59 22.18
C LYS A 272 -14.27 12.87 21.41
N PRO A 273 -15.32 13.36 22.08
CA PRO A 273 -16.57 13.75 21.42
C PRO A 273 -16.33 14.72 20.25
N LEU A 274 -17.03 14.51 19.14
CA LEU A 274 -16.90 15.29 17.89
C LEU A 274 -15.47 15.42 17.36
N GLN A 275 -14.54 14.55 17.76
CA GLN A 275 -13.18 14.54 17.22
C GLN A 275 -13.03 13.40 16.20
N LEU A 276 -13.20 13.77 14.93
CA LEU A 276 -12.99 12.83 13.85
C LEU A 276 -11.48 12.61 13.65
N LYS A 277 -11.05 11.34 13.59
CA LYS A 277 -9.64 10.98 13.35
C LYS A 277 -9.29 11.20 11.87
N PRO A 278 -8.02 11.48 11.52
CA PRO A 278 -7.67 11.85 10.14
C PRO A 278 -7.74 10.69 9.13
N SER A 279 -7.74 9.44 9.59
CA SER A 279 -7.81 8.25 8.73
C SER A 279 -8.37 7.05 9.49
N LEU A 280 -8.83 6.03 8.76
CA LEU A 280 -9.17 4.71 9.32
C LEU A 280 -8.01 4.12 10.12
N GLY A 281 -6.78 4.16 9.59
CA GLY A 281 -5.60 3.69 10.31
C GLY A 281 -5.39 4.40 11.65
N SER A 282 -5.74 5.69 11.74
CA SER A 282 -5.66 6.43 13.01
C SER A 282 -6.74 6.03 14.02
N ILE A 283 -7.92 5.58 13.55
CA ILE A 283 -8.96 5.00 14.41
C ILE A 283 -8.44 3.69 14.99
N VAL A 284 -7.96 2.78 14.13
CA VAL A 284 -7.43 1.47 14.53
C VAL A 284 -6.21 1.60 15.44
N GLY A 285 -5.29 2.51 15.14
CA GLY A 285 -4.13 2.80 16.01
C GLY A 285 -4.52 3.38 17.37
N THR A 286 -5.67 4.07 17.48
CA THR A 286 -6.20 4.51 18.78
C THR A 286 -6.75 3.32 19.58
N ILE A 287 -7.50 2.42 18.93
CA ILE A 287 -8.05 1.21 19.58
C ILE A 287 -6.92 0.32 20.12
N ILE A 288 -5.99 -0.09 19.25
CA ILE A 288 -4.84 -0.93 19.63
C ILE A 288 -3.97 -0.22 20.68
N GLY A 289 -3.81 1.10 20.57
CA GLY A 289 -3.05 1.87 21.54
C GLY A 289 -3.60 1.80 22.96
N CYS A 290 -4.93 1.77 23.12
CA CYS A 290 -5.58 1.56 24.42
C CYS A 290 -5.53 0.09 24.86
N GLU A 291 -5.77 -0.85 23.95
CA GLU A 291 -5.68 -2.28 24.26
C GLU A 291 -4.27 -2.72 24.70
N ASN A 292 -3.23 -2.10 24.15
CA ASN A 292 -1.85 -2.33 24.58
C ASN A 292 -1.56 -1.84 26.01
N GLU A 293 -2.38 -0.95 26.56
CA GLU A 293 -2.21 -0.49 27.95
C GLU A 293 -2.89 -1.43 28.96
N GLN A 294 -3.73 -2.37 28.50
CA GLN A 294 -4.43 -3.31 29.37
C GLN A 294 -3.46 -4.28 30.08
N PRO A 295 -3.63 -4.52 31.38
CA PRO A 295 -2.77 -5.43 32.14
C PRO A 295 -2.74 -6.85 31.58
N ALA A 296 -1.65 -7.56 31.86
CA ALA A 296 -1.51 -8.97 31.54
C ALA A 296 -0.73 -9.69 32.64
N ASP A 297 -1.37 -10.67 33.26
CA ASP A 297 -0.83 -11.41 34.40
C ASP A 297 0.54 -12.02 34.10
N TRP A 298 0.73 -12.58 32.90
CA TRP A 298 2.00 -13.19 32.52
C TRP A 298 3.16 -12.18 32.45
N ILE A 299 2.89 -10.91 32.13
CA ILE A 299 3.90 -9.85 32.13
C ILE A 299 4.24 -9.49 33.57
N VAL A 300 3.23 -9.35 34.44
CA VAL A 300 3.41 -9.09 35.87
C VAL A 300 4.23 -10.21 36.52
N ASP A 301 3.88 -11.47 36.24
CA ASP A 301 4.60 -12.66 36.70
C ASP A 301 6.07 -12.64 36.28
N GLU A 302 6.33 -12.31 35.01
CA GLU A 302 7.69 -12.27 34.49
C GLU A 302 8.48 -11.13 35.13
N VAL A 303 7.87 -9.98 35.39
CA VAL A 303 8.53 -8.87 36.13
C VAL A 303 8.87 -9.30 37.56
N ILE A 304 7.94 -9.91 38.31
CA ILE A 304 8.20 -10.43 39.67
C ILE A 304 9.38 -11.42 39.66
N LYS A 305 9.40 -12.31 38.66
CA LYS A 305 10.49 -13.27 38.48
C LYS A 305 11.83 -12.60 38.14
N LEU A 306 11.83 -11.50 37.41
CA LEU A 306 13.05 -10.73 37.11
C LEU A 306 13.54 -9.99 38.37
N LEU A 307 12.64 -9.35 39.12
CA LEU A 307 12.95 -8.65 40.37
C LEU A 307 13.57 -9.59 41.41
N SER A 308 12.99 -10.78 41.62
CA SER A 308 13.56 -11.78 42.53
C SER A 308 14.98 -12.25 42.14
N GLN A 309 15.32 -12.24 40.85
CA GLN A 309 16.68 -12.56 40.38
C GLN A 309 17.66 -11.40 40.58
N LEU A 310 17.18 -10.15 40.59
CA LEU A 310 17.99 -8.96 40.86
C LEU A 310 18.30 -8.84 42.36
N ASN A 311 17.31 -9.07 43.23
CA ASN A 311 17.50 -9.07 44.69
C ASN A 311 18.51 -10.13 45.17
N GLN A 312 18.68 -11.23 44.42
CA GLN A 312 19.70 -12.25 44.70
C GLN A 312 21.13 -11.85 44.27
N ARG A 313 21.32 -10.72 43.59
CA ARG A 313 22.57 -10.32 42.95
C ARG A 313 23.25 -9.08 43.55
N SER A 314 22.60 -8.29 44.40
CA SER A 314 23.18 -7.03 44.92
C SER A 314 22.62 -6.62 46.29
N ASP A 315 23.49 -6.12 47.17
CA ASP A 315 23.16 -5.38 48.41
C ASP A 315 22.70 -3.92 48.14
N ASN A 316 22.31 -3.56 46.90
CA ASN A 316 22.02 -2.17 46.50
C ASN A 316 20.60 -2.01 45.93
N ASP A 317 19.78 -1.19 46.59
CA ASP A 317 18.42 -0.77 46.17
C ASP A 317 18.40 -0.03 44.81
N GLU A 318 19.54 0.53 44.37
CA GLU A 318 19.65 1.33 43.15
C GLU A 318 19.34 0.55 41.85
N ASP A 319 19.72 -0.74 41.75
CA ASP A 319 19.46 -1.54 40.55
C ASP A 319 17.98 -1.96 40.43
N PHE A 320 17.33 -2.18 41.57
CA PHE A 320 15.91 -2.51 41.68
C PHE A 320 15.03 -1.33 41.23
N GLU A 321 15.27 -0.15 41.80
CA GLU A 321 14.54 1.07 41.43
C GLU A 321 14.82 1.50 39.99
N SER A 322 16.07 1.37 39.52
CA SER A 322 16.46 1.69 38.14
C SER A 322 15.70 0.83 37.11
N PHE A 323 15.54 -0.46 37.39
CA PHE A 323 14.74 -1.35 36.55
C PHE A 323 13.25 -0.95 36.56
N LEU A 324 12.66 -0.73 37.75
CA LEU A 324 11.25 -0.33 37.86
C LEU A 324 10.96 1.02 37.17
N MET A 325 11.84 2.02 37.31
CA MET A 325 11.73 3.31 36.61
C MET A 325 11.72 3.16 35.09
N THR A 326 12.28 2.06 34.57
CA THR A 326 12.31 1.76 33.13
C THR A 326 10.99 1.18 32.63
N ILE A 327 10.25 0.44 33.47
CA ILE A 327 9.06 -0.32 33.05
C ILE A 327 7.74 0.19 33.65
N CYS A 328 7.75 1.03 34.68
CA CYS A 328 6.55 1.61 35.29
C CYS A 328 6.16 2.96 34.65
N LYS A 329 4.85 3.29 34.67
CA LYS A 329 4.30 4.57 34.24
C LYS A 329 4.49 5.61 35.36
N PRO A 330 5.23 6.72 35.15
CA PRO A 330 5.29 7.78 36.14
C PRO A 330 4.04 8.66 36.07
N LYS A 331 3.54 9.10 37.22
CA LYS A 331 2.66 10.26 37.33
C LYS A 331 3.47 11.53 37.12
N ILE A 332 3.11 12.27 36.08
CA ILE A 332 3.80 13.49 35.69
C ILE A 332 3.07 14.70 36.27
N THR A 333 3.77 15.49 37.08
CA THR A 333 3.28 16.77 37.61
C THR A 333 4.18 17.92 37.13
N ASN A 334 3.59 19.09 36.92
CA ASN A 334 4.32 20.30 36.59
C ASN A 334 4.30 21.23 37.81
N VAL A 335 5.42 21.29 38.53
CA VAL A 335 5.58 22.15 39.70
C VAL A 335 6.56 23.27 39.33
N LYS A 336 6.08 24.52 39.34
CA LYS A 336 6.88 25.72 39.01
C LYS A 336 7.66 25.63 37.68
N GLY A 337 7.09 24.95 36.68
CA GLY A 337 7.71 24.78 35.36
C GLY A 337 8.77 23.68 35.27
N LYS A 338 9.02 22.92 36.35
CA LYS A 338 9.79 21.67 36.31
C LYS A 338 8.83 20.48 36.21
N VAL A 339 9.22 19.52 35.39
CA VAL A 339 8.51 18.23 35.24
C VAL A 339 9.02 17.29 36.33
N GLU A 340 8.17 16.97 37.29
CA GLU A 340 8.43 15.95 38.30
C GLU A 340 7.77 14.63 37.87
N ARG A 341 8.45 13.51 38.13
CA ARG A 341 7.99 12.15 37.82
C ARG A 341 7.91 11.37 39.12
N ASN A 342 6.69 11.06 39.57
CA ASN A 342 6.49 10.14 40.69
C ASN A 342 6.17 8.75 40.15
N TYR A 343 6.95 7.74 40.54
CA TYR A 343 6.74 6.35 40.15
C TYR A 343 5.94 5.55 41.18
N HIS A 344 5.42 6.21 42.22
CA HIS A 344 4.59 5.60 43.26
C HIS A 344 5.33 4.55 44.10
N PHE A 345 6.66 4.67 44.20
CA PHE A 345 7.47 3.77 45.03
C PHE A 345 7.17 3.91 46.52
N ASP A 346 6.65 5.06 46.93
CA ASP A 346 6.14 5.31 48.28
C ASP A 346 4.90 4.45 48.64
N GLU A 347 4.24 3.86 47.64
CA GLU A 347 3.11 2.95 47.83
C GLU A 347 3.55 1.48 48.05
N LEU A 348 4.83 1.17 47.80
CA LEU A 348 5.41 -0.16 48.07
C LEU A 348 5.79 -0.28 49.55
N LEU A 349 5.40 -1.38 50.18
CA LEU A 349 5.87 -1.75 51.52
C LEU A 349 7.39 -2.00 51.48
N ALA A 350 8.09 -1.74 52.59
CA ALA A 350 9.53 -2.00 52.70
C ALA A 350 9.91 -3.46 52.41
N GLU A 351 9.05 -4.41 52.78
CA GLU A 351 9.16 -5.84 52.45
C GLU A 351 7.83 -6.33 51.85
N PRO A 352 7.60 -6.14 50.54
CA PRO A 352 6.33 -6.50 49.92
C PRO A 352 6.24 -8.03 49.72
N THR A 353 5.08 -8.62 50.04
CA THR A 353 4.80 -10.01 49.66
C THR A 353 4.64 -10.11 48.13
N PRO A 354 4.78 -11.30 47.52
CA PRO A 354 4.54 -11.49 46.09
C PRO A 354 3.16 -11.01 45.63
N GLU A 355 2.14 -11.19 46.46
CA GLU A 355 0.77 -10.72 46.22
C GLU A 355 0.67 -9.19 46.23
N HIS A 356 1.25 -8.51 47.22
CA HIS A 356 1.28 -7.05 47.26
C HIS A 356 2.04 -6.47 46.05
N LEU A 357 3.16 -7.10 45.68
CA LEU A 357 3.94 -6.68 44.51
C LEU A 357 3.15 -6.89 43.21
N ARG A 358 2.38 -7.98 43.09
CA ARG A 358 1.52 -8.23 41.94
C ARG A 358 0.44 -7.15 41.79
N GLU A 359 -0.28 -6.84 42.87
CA GLU A 359 -1.32 -5.81 42.86
C GLU A 359 -0.73 -4.47 42.43
N TRP A 360 0.37 -4.05 43.06
CA TRP A 360 1.04 -2.80 42.72
C TRP A 360 1.52 -2.76 41.26
N LEU A 361 2.19 -3.82 40.78
CA LEU A 361 2.69 -3.89 39.40
C LEU A 361 1.57 -3.90 38.36
N THR A 362 0.42 -4.50 38.67
CA THR A 362 -0.73 -4.54 37.77
C THR A 362 -1.23 -3.14 37.43
N ASP A 363 -1.19 -2.23 38.39
CA ASP A 363 -1.65 -0.85 38.22
C ASP A 363 -0.56 0.09 37.68
N HIS A 364 0.71 -0.20 37.96
CA HIS A 364 1.81 0.73 37.72
C HIS A 364 2.68 0.41 36.49
N LEU A 365 2.63 -0.81 35.94
CA LEU A 365 3.42 -1.16 34.75
C LEU A 365 2.99 -0.41 33.48
N ASP A 366 3.96 0.00 32.67
CA ASP A 366 3.76 0.55 31.34
C ASP A 366 3.64 -0.55 30.30
N PHE A 367 2.49 -1.24 30.30
CA PHE A 367 2.22 -2.35 29.37
C PHE A 367 2.40 -1.97 27.90
N ASP A 368 2.04 -0.75 27.48
CA ASP A 368 2.20 -0.30 26.10
C ASP A 368 3.67 -0.18 25.72
N LYS A 369 4.48 0.44 26.60
CA LYS A 369 5.94 0.51 26.44
C LYS A 369 6.59 -0.89 26.47
N ILE A 370 6.14 -1.78 27.35
CA ILE A 370 6.68 -3.15 27.47
C ILE A 370 6.39 -3.96 26.20
N ARG A 371 5.16 -3.92 25.67
CA ARG A 371 4.74 -4.64 24.45
C ARG A 371 5.43 -4.14 23.18
N LYS A 372 5.77 -2.86 23.13
CA LYS A 372 6.61 -2.27 22.07
C LYS A 372 8.08 -2.59 22.31
N GLY A 373 8.50 -2.55 23.57
CA GLY A 373 9.87 -2.63 24.03
C GLY A 373 10.66 -1.36 23.77
N TYR A 374 10.01 -0.31 23.28
CA TYR A 374 10.64 0.97 23.01
C TYR A 374 9.64 2.11 23.15
N ALA A 375 10.15 3.26 23.57
CA ALA A 375 9.51 4.54 23.34
C ALA A 375 10.03 5.09 22.02
N PHE A 376 9.22 5.85 21.28
CA PHE A 376 9.69 6.62 20.12
C PHE A 376 10.17 8.02 20.53
N PRO A 377 11.44 8.24 20.96
CA PRO A 377 11.96 9.58 21.18
C PRO A 377 12.28 10.26 19.84
N ARG A 378 12.30 11.60 19.89
CA ARG A 378 12.95 12.44 18.87
C ARG A 378 14.39 11.99 18.69
N THR A 379 14.77 11.68 17.46
CA THR A 379 16.17 11.55 17.10
C THR A 379 16.61 12.59 16.10
N ASP A 380 17.76 13.14 16.44
CA ASP A 380 18.46 14.14 15.67
C ASP A 380 19.29 13.44 14.59
N ILE A 381 18.61 12.95 13.54
CA ILE A 381 19.27 12.56 12.28
C ILE A 381 19.50 13.85 11.49
N SER A 382 20.34 14.73 12.04
CA SER A 382 20.53 16.11 11.57
C SER A 382 21.10 16.23 10.15
N ASN A 383 21.61 15.12 9.60
CA ASN A 383 22.34 15.10 8.32
C ASN A 383 21.56 14.49 7.13
N ASP A 384 20.39 13.85 7.32
CA ASP A 384 19.60 13.36 6.18
C ASP A 384 18.62 14.45 5.71
N SER A 385 18.76 14.86 4.44
CA SER A 385 17.90 15.87 3.79
C SER A 385 16.42 15.48 3.69
N SER A 386 16.10 14.19 3.79
CA SER A 386 14.74 13.63 3.81
C SER A 386 14.20 13.44 5.24
N HIS A 387 15.03 13.62 6.26
CA HIS A 387 14.63 13.61 7.67
C HIS A 387 14.04 14.96 8.08
N LYS A 388 12.96 14.94 8.87
CA LYS A 388 12.24 16.14 9.33
C LYS A 388 11.93 16.01 10.80
N HIS A 389 12.63 16.83 11.59
CA HIS A 389 12.42 17.01 13.02
C HIS A 389 10.92 17.24 13.34
N LEU A 390 10.36 16.50 14.31
CA LEU A 390 8.94 16.48 14.73
C LEU A 390 7.96 15.69 13.86
N VAL A 391 8.40 15.21 12.70
CA VAL A 391 7.56 14.39 11.81
C VAL A 391 8.18 13.02 11.59
N HIS A 392 9.51 12.87 11.69
CA HIS A 392 10.24 11.62 11.45
C HIS A 392 11.07 11.20 12.67
N ASP A 393 10.49 11.19 13.85
CA ASP A 393 11.23 10.75 15.04
C ASP A 393 11.46 9.22 14.95
N MET A 394 12.52 8.79 14.26
CA MET A 394 12.90 7.38 14.08
C MET A 394 14.34 7.13 14.49
N THR A 395 14.53 6.93 15.79
CA THR A 395 15.46 5.95 16.37
C THR A 395 15.21 5.99 17.87
N ASN A 396 15.07 4.83 18.47
CA ASN A 396 14.83 4.73 19.89
C ASN A 396 16.18 4.51 20.55
N LYS A 397 16.41 5.14 21.71
CA LYS A 397 17.32 4.54 22.70
C LYS A 397 16.59 3.30 23.25
N VAL A 398 16.52 2.25 22.44
CA VAL A 398 16.20 0.92 22.92
C VAL A 398 17.44 0.37 23.60
N ASP A 399 17.25 -0.49 24.59
CA ASP A 399 18.31 -1.33 25.12
C ASP A 399 19.05 -2.07 23.97
N ALA A 400 20.37 -2.24 24.12
CA ALA A 400 21.27 -2.71 23.08
C ALA A 400 20.86 -4.07 22.44
N PRO A 401 20.31 -5.06 23.17
CA PRO A 401 19.85 -6.32 22.57
C PRO A 401 18.58 -6.18 21.74
N LEU A 402 17.63 -5.34 22.15
CA LEU A 402 16.36 -5.18 21.45
C LEU A 402 16.48 -4.27 20.22
N ASN A 403 17.39 -3.28 20.23
CA ASN A 403 17.75 -2.52 19.01
C ASN A 403 18.15 -3.48 17.87
N ARG A 404 18.97 -4.48 18.18
CA ARG A 404 19.40 -5.48 17.20
C ARG A 404 18.26 -6.37 16.73
N MET A 405 17.42 -6.87 17.63
CA MET A 405 16.28 -7.72 17.24
C MET A 405 15.23 -6.94 16.44
N PHE A 406 15.04 -5.65 16.75
CA PHE A 406 14.22 -4.74 15.97
C PHE A 406 14.77 -4.60 14.55
N ASP A 407 16.07 -4.28 14.39
CA ASP A 407 16.71 -4.14 13.08
C ASP A 407 16.64 -5.43 12.26
N ASP A 408 16.88 -6.58 12.90
CA ASP A 408 16.74 -7.89 12.27
C ASP A 408 15.30 -8.11 11.79
N ALA A 409 14.30 -7.76 12.60
CA ALA A 409 12.89 -7.91 12.25
C ALA A 409 12.49 -6.97 11.10
N VAL A 410 13.03 -5.74 11.06
CA VAL A 410 12.86 -4.82 9.93
C VAL A 410 13.43 -5.41 8.64
N LYS A 411 14.62 -6.01 8.70
CA LYS A 411 15.28 -6.66 7.54
C LYS A 411 14.56 -7.92 7.10
N ALA A 412 14.06 -8.71 8.04
CA ALA A 412 13.28 -9.93 7.79
C ALA A 412 11.86 -9.62 7.29
N TYR A 413 11.32 -8.43 7.59
CA TYR A 413 9.98 -8.04 7.20
C TYR A 413 9.79 -7.99 5.67
N SER A 414 9.01 -8.93 5.18
CA SER A 414 8.67 -9.10 3.76
C SER A 414 7.16 -9.19 3.60
N GLY A 415 6.64 -8.72 2.46
CA GLY A 415 5.20 -8.77 2.18
C GLY A 415 4.68 -10.20 1.95
N GLY A 416 3.45 -10.31 1.44
CA GLY A 416 2.88 -11.60 1.05
C GLY A 416 3.69 -12.34 -0.03
N TYR A 417 3.42 -13.65 -0.19
CA TYR A 417 4.04 -14.46 -1.22
C TYR A 417 3.48 -14.12 -2.60
N ASN A 418 4.27 -13.44 -3.44
CA ASN A 418 3.85 -12.97 -4.77
C ASN A 418 4.78 -13.56 -5.82
N LEU A 419 4.27 -14.47 -6.66
CA LEU A 419 5.06 -15.21 -7.65
C LEU A 419 4.18 -15.70 -8.81
N VAL A 420 4.69 -15.65 -10.04
CA VAL A 420 4.14 -16.40 -11.19
C VAL A 420 5.03 -17.61 -11.48
N GLN A 421 4.42 -18.73 -11.80
CA GLN A 421 5.12 -19.93 -12.23
C GLN A 421 4.80 -20.23 -13.70
N TRP A 422 3.70 -20.93 -13.95
CA TRP A 422 3.34 -21.37 -15.30
C TRP A 422 2.71 -20.23 -16.10
N THR A 423 3.52 -19.55 -16.89
CA THR A 423 3.12 -18.29 -17.54
C THR A 423 2.77 -18.44 -19.01
N GLY A 424 1.81 -17.69 -19.54
CA GLY A 424 1.44 -17.70 -20.96
C GLY A 424 -0.06 -17.89 -21.14
N VAL A 425 -0.48 -18.47 -22.26
CA VAL A 425 -1.91 -18.73 -22.55
C VAL A 425 -2.18 -20.23 -22.47
N LEU A 426 -2.90 -20.63 -21.43
CA LEU A 426 -3.26 -22.01 -21.13
C LEU A 426 -4.50 -22.44 -21.93
N PRO A 427 -4.59 -23.73 -22.36
CA PRO A 427 -5.67 -24.21 -23.22
C PRO A 427 -7.00 -24.26 -22.48
N ALA A 428 -8.10 -24.43 -23.22
CA ALA A 428 -9.44 -24.66 -22.67
C ALA A 428 -9.68 -26.11 -22.20
N ASP A 429 -8.63 -26.82 -21.76
CA ASP A 429 -8.72 -28.14 -21.16
C ASP A 429 -8.48 -28.05 -19.65
N GLY A 430 -9.23 -28.79 -18.84
CA GLY A 430 -9.09 -28.76 -17.37
C GLY A 430 -9.61 -27.48 -16.69
N GLU A 431 -9.76 -27.55 -15.37
CA GLU A 431 -10.25 -26.48 -14.52
C GLU A 431 -9.09 -25.57 -14.08
N LYS A 432 -9.29 -24.26 -14.21
CA LYS A 432 -8.46 -23.22 -13.58
C LYS A 432 -9.24 -22.66 -12.41
N ARG A 433 -8.66 -22.67 -11.22
CA ARG A 433 -9.38 -22.34 -9.98
C ARG A 433 -8.57 -21.46 -9.05
N ASP A 434 -9.19 -20.40 -8.55
CA ASP A 434 -8.63 -19.51 -7.54
C ASP A 434 -8.99 -20.00 -6.13
N TRP A 435 -7.96 -20.24 -5.33
CA TRP A 435 -8.05 -20.70 -3.94
C TRP A 435 -7.46 -19.64 -3.04
N ASP A 436 -8.21 -19.22 -2.02
CA ASP A 436 -7.79 -18.20 -1.07
C ASP A 436 -7.88 -18.69 0.37
N LEU A 437 -7.00 -18.21 1.22
CA LEU A 437 -7.17 -18.34 2.66
C LEU A 437 -8.32 -17.44 3.16
N SER A 438 -9.03 -17.89 4.19
CA SER A 438 -10.19 -17.20 4.75
C SER A 438 -9.82 -15.99 5.62
N SER A 439 -9.57 -14.83 5.02
CA SER A 439 -9.20 -13.62 5.78
C SER A 439 -7.80 -13.74 6.42
N ALA A 440 -6.80 -14.13 5.63
CA ALA A 440 -5.49 -14.58 6.09
C ALA A 440 -4.78 -13.67 7.12
N TYR A 441 -4.83 -12.34 6.95
CA TYR A 441 -4.23 -11.40 7.92
C TYR A 441 -5.05 -11.25 9.20
N SER A 442 -6.36 -11.50 9.16
CA SER A 442 -7.20 -11.61 10.34
C SER A 442 -6.88 -12.89 11.10
N GLU A 443 -6.78 -13.99 10.39
CA GLU A 443 -6.44 -15.30 10.97
C GLU A 443 -5.06 -15.26 11.62
N ALA A 444 -4.07 -14.67 10.93
CA ALA A 444 -2.72 -14.56 11.44
C ALA A 444 -2.66 -13.89 12.82
N GLY A 445 -3.46 -12.86 13.12
CA GLY A 445 -3.38 -12.18 14.42
C GLY A 445 -3.84 -13.02 15.60
N HIS A 446 -4.78 -13.96 15.41
CA HIS A 446 -5.18 -14.95 16.42
C HIS A 446 -4.05 -15.91 16.80
N LEU A 447 -3.04 -16.00 15.93
CA LEU A 447 -1.92 -16.91 16.05
C LEU A 447 -0.63 -16.19 16.47
N ILE A 448 -0.66 -14.87 16.66
CA ILE A 448 0.47 -14.11 17.19
C ILE A 448 0.34 -14.03 18.70
N PRO A 449 1.32 -14.51 19.48
CA PRO A 449 1.29 -14.40 20.93
C PRO A 449 1.43 -12.95 21.40
N ASP A 450 0.92 -12.63 22.59
CA ASP A 450 1.27 -11.37 23.26
C ASP A 450 2.77 -11.39 23.55
N ILE A 451 3.46 -10.28 23.25
CA ILE A 451 4.91 -10.18 23.35
C ILE A 451 5.31 -9.04 24.28
N ALA A 452 6.41 -9.22 25.00
CA ALA A 452 6.98 -8.23 25.90
C ALA A 452 8.47 -8.01 25.58
N PRO A 453 8.79 -7.47 24.39
CA PRO A 453 10.18 -7.17 24.02
C PRO A 453 10.89 -6.27 25.04
N GLY A 454 10.15 -5.40 25.75
CA GLY A 454 10.71 -4.51 26.77
C GLY A 454 11.22 -5.20 28.03
N LEU A 455 10.89 -6.48 28.25
CA LEU A 455 11.44 -7.29 29.35
C LEU A 455 12.73 -8.03 28.93
N GLY A 456 13.30 -7.69 27.77
CA GLY A 456 14.47 -8.33 27.20
C GLY A 456 14.16 -9.61 26.42
N ALA A 457 15.12 -10.05 25.60
CA ALA A 457 15.06 -11.37 24.98
C ALA A 457 15.18 -12.46 26.07
N VAL A 458 14.52 -13.59 25.89
CA VAL A 458 14.55 -14.67 26.87
C VAL A 458 16.01 -15.07 27.15
N LYS A 459 16.33 -15.43 28.41
CA LYS A 459 17.48 -16.30 28.77
C LYS A 459 17.46 -17.69 28.08
N PHE A 460 16.74 -17.84 26.96
CA PHE A 460 16.98 -18.90 25.99
C PHE A 460 18.16 -18.43 25.18
N ARG A 461 19.28 -19.14 25.36
CA ARG A 461 20.52 -18.97 24.59
C ARG A 461 20.18 -18.55 23.17
N GLU A 462 20.58 -17.35 22.80
CA GLU A 462 20.73 -16.99 21.40
C GLU A 462 21.47 -18.16 20.75
N PHE A 463 20.83 -18.79 19.77
CA PHE A 463 21.43 -19.96 19.15
C PHE A 463 22.34 -19.48 18.04
N HIS A 464 23.62 -19.82 18.14
CA HIS A 464 24.62 -19.45 17.16
C HIS A 464 25.14 -20.68 16.44
N ASN A 465 25.44 -20.52 15.16
CA ASN A 465 26.16 -21.50 14.34
C ASN A 465 25.60 -22.92 14.46
N LEU A 466 24.27 -23.07 14.44
CA LEU A 466 23.66 -24.39 14.43
C LEU A 466 23.69 -24.97 13.02
N ALA A 467 24.31 -26.14 12.91
CA ALA A 467 24.31 -26.91 11.68
C ALA A 467 22.89 -27.30 11.24
N ALA A 468 22.68 -27.49 9.94
CA ALA A 468 21.34 -27.75 9.38
C ALA A 468 20.63 -28.99 9.96
N ASN A 469 21.38 -30.03 10.32
CA ASN A 469 20.83 -31.23 10.97
C ASN A 469 20.40 -31.00 12.43
N GLN A 470 20.76 -29.86 13.03
CA GLN A 470 20.41 -29.48 14.40
C GLN A 470 19.22 -28.53 14.48
N PHE A 471 18.68 -28.04 13.35
CA PHE A 471 17.53 -27.13 13.35
C PHE A 471 16.30 -27.72 14.05
N SER A 472 16.12 -29.05 14.00
CA SER A 472 15.09 -29.78 14.74
C SER A 472 15.12 -29.54 16.26
N ARG A 473 16.26 -29.15 16.83
CA ARG A 473 16.38 -28.76 18.24
C ARG A 473 15.63 -27.46 18.54
N ILE A 474 15.70 -26.48 17.63
CA ILE A 474 14.89 -25.25 17.72
C ILE A 474 13.41 -25.62 17.60
N VAL A 475 13.05 -26.44 16.61
CA VAL A 475 11.66 -26.88 16.41
C VAL A 475 11.09 -27.55 17.67
N LYS A 476 11.84 -28.46 18.29
CA LYS A 476 11.43 -29.11 19.55
C LYS A 476 11.29 -28.12 20.71
N ALA A 477 12.18 -27.13 20.82
CA ALA A 477 12.11 -26.12 21.86
C ALA A 477 10.88 -25.22 21.69
N THR A 478 10.62 -24.73 20.47
CA THR A 478 9.47 -23.88 20.14
C THR A 478 8.13 -24.61 20.25
N GLY A 479 8.09 -25.92 20.02
CA GLY A 479 6.90 -26.76 20.26
C GLY A 479 6.38 -26.71 21.70
N ARG A 480 7.21 -26.35 22.69
CA ARG A 480 6.76 -26.14 24.09
C ARG A 480 6.17 -24.76 24.34
N MET A 481 6.45 -23.81 23.43
CA MET A 481 5.97 -22.43 23.42
C MET A 481 4.74 -22.33 22.51
N ASN A 482 4.89 -21.72 21.33
CA ASN A 482 3.83 -21.50 20.34
C ASN A 482 4.15 -22.18 18.99
N GLY A 483 4.93 -23.27 19.01
CA GLY A 483 5.28 -24.04 17.81
C GLY A 483 5.77 -23.16 16.66
N PRO A 484 5.25 -23.30 15.43
CA PRO A 484 5.65 -22.50 14.28
C PRO A 484 5.28 -21.01 14.39
N TYR A 485 4.39 -20.64 15.32
CA TYR A 485 3.97 -19.26 15.56
C TYR A 485 4.80 -18.55 16.64
N THR A 486 5.85 -19.21 17.15
CA THR A 486 6.78 -18.59 18.09
C THR A 486 7.45 -17.39 17.45
N VAL A 487 7.33 -16.22 18.09
CA VAL A 487 7.90 -14.97 17.58
C VAL A 487 9.42 -14.97 17.82
N GLY A 488 10.18 -15.00 16.73
CA GLY A 488 11.63 -14.94 16.73
C GLY A 488 12.16 -14.52 15.36
N VAL A 489 13.39 -14.03 15.36
CA VAL A 489 14.07 -13.54 14.14
C VAL A 489 15.53 -13.98 14.16
N GLY A 490 16.06 -14.28 12.98
CA GLY A 490 17.42 -14.77 12.84
C GLY A 490 18.02 -14.58 11.46
N ILE A 491 19.26 -15.05 11.32
CA ILE A 491 20.04 -15.05 10.09
C ILE A 491 20.33 -16.50 9.72
N PHE A 492 19.99 -16.89 8.50
CA PHE A 492 20.02 -18.28 8.05
C PHE A 492 20.67 -18.44 6.68
N ASP A 493 21.17 -19.64 6.42
CA ASP A 493 21.33 -20.14 5.05
C ASP A 493 20.28 -21.20 4.78
N ILE A 494 19.62 -21.11 3.62
CA ILE A 494 18.55 -22.00 3.22
C ILE A 494 18.93 -22.67 1.90
N GLU A 495 18.90 -23.99 1.86
CA GLU A 495 19.07 -24.79 0.65
C GLU A 495 17.90 -25.77 0.49
N TYR A 496 17.01 -25.48 -0.45
CA TYR A 496 15.96 -26.41 -0.87
C TYR A 496 16.55 -27.55 -1.73
N PRO A 497 15.93 -28.75 -1.70
CA PRO A 497 16.36 -29.88 -2.54
C PRO A 497 16.40 -29.51 -4.03
N LYS A 498 17.36 -30.06 -4.79
CA LYS A 498 17.49 -29.79 -6.25
C LYS A 498 16.23 -30.13 -7.04
N ASN A 499 15.58 -31.24 -6.67
CA ASN A 499 14.36 -31.72 -7.32
C ASN A 499 13.10 -31.25 -6.60
N TYR A 500 13.20 -30.20 -5.76
CA TYR A 500 12.07 -29.67 -5.04
C TYR A 500 11.09 -29.03 -6.04
N LYS A 501 9.99 -29.73 -6.29
CA LYS A 501 8.88 -29.26 -7.14
C LYS A 501 7.92 -28.34 -6.38
N GLY A 502 8.11 -28.19 -5.07
CA GLY A 502 7.37 -27.25 -4.25
C GLY A 502 7.88 -25.82 -4.37
N PHE A 503 7.35 -24.96 -3.52
CA PHE A 503 7.52 -23.52 -3.61
C PHE A 503 8.67 -23.05 -2.72
N VAL A 504 9.63 -22.36 -3.32
CA VAL A 504 10.60 -21.59 -2.54
C VAL A 504 9.88 -20.37 -1.99
N ILE A 505 9.87 -20.23 -0.67
CA ILE A 505 9.08 -19.21 0.03
C ILE A 505 9.88 -18.24 0.87
N THR A 506 11.15 -18.53 1.10
CA THR A 506 12.02 -17.67 1.89
C THR A 506 12.37 -16.43 1.07
N PRO A 507 11.84 -15.25 1.44
CA PRO A 507 12.07 -14.05 0.66
C PRO A 507 13.45 -13.49 0.99
N LYS A 508 14.18 -13.07 -0.03
CA LYS A 508 15.30 -12.14 0.13
C LYS A 508 14.93 -10.83 -0.56
N ASN A 509 14.96 -9.74 0.20
CA ASN A 509 14.66 -8.40 -0.30
C ASN A 509 15.82 -7.93 -1.20
N VAL A 510 15.52 -7.61 -2.46
CA VAL A 510 16.41 -6.91 -3.41
C VAL A 510 15.73 -5.63 -3.91
N ASP A 511 16.44 -4.76 -4.63
CA ASP A 511 15.94 -3.43 -5.04
C ASP A 511 14.58 -3.46 -5.78
N ASP A 512 14.30 -4.51 -6.57
CA ASP A 512 13.03 -4.72 -7.29
C ASP A 512 12.00 -5.61 -6.53
N GLY A 513 12.11 -5.68 -5.20
CA GLY A 513 11.20 -6.40 -4.31
C GLY A 513 11.70 -7.79 -3.88
N PRO A 514 10.91 -8.55 -3.09
CA PRO A 514 11.33 -9.87 -2.61
C PRO A 514 11.51 -10.85 -3.78
N ARG A 515 12.54 -11.69 -3.66
CA ARG A 515 12.85 -12.79 -4.59
C ARG A 515 13.04 -14.08 -3.81
N TYR A 516 12.85 -15.19 -4.53
CA TYR A 516 12.84 -16.54 -3.97
C TYR A 516 13.86 -17.39 -4.70
N PHE A 517 14.86 -17.90 -3.97
CA PHE A 517 15.94 -18.69 -4.54
C PHE A 517 16.05 -20.05 -3.86
N ARG A 518 16.37 -21.08 -4.62
CA ARG A 518 16.59 -22.44 -4.11
C ARG A 518 17.72 -22.47 -3.09
N LYS A 519 18.77 -21.64 -3.28
CA LYS A 519 19.85 -21.42 -2.32
C LYS A 519 20.00 -19.95 -2.00
N ILE A 520 19.96 -19.62 -0.71
CA ILE A 520 20.23 -18.28 -0.18
C ILE A 520 21.13 -18.39 1.04
N GLN A 521 22.04 -17.42 1.18
CA GLN A 521 22.95 -17.30 2.31
C GLN A 521 22.72 -15.97 3.04
N GLU A 522 22.99 -15.98 4.34
CA GLU A 522 22.94 -14.85 5.26
C GLU A 522 21.64 -14.03 5.15
N VAL A 523 20.50 -14.73 5.04
CA VAL A 523 19.19 -14.10 4.90
C VAL A 523 18.55 -13.87 6.27
N TYR A 524 18.01 -12.66 6.46
CA TYR A 524 17.19 -12.33 7.63
C TYR A 524 15.80 -12.91 7.46
N LEU A 525 15.37 -13.78 8.37
CA LEU A 525 14.06 -14.41 8.32
C LEU A 525 13.41 -14.44 9.71
N SER A 526 12.08 -14.47 9.71
CA SER A 526 11.35 -14.92 10.89
C SER A 526 11.66 -16.39 11.19
N TYR A 527 11.52 -16.79 12.44
CA TYR A 527 11.53 -18.21 12.80
C TYR A 527 10.49 -19.00 11.99
N THR A 528 9.30 -18.44 11.80
CA THR A 528 8.21 -19.07 11.04
C THR A 528 8.61 -19.36 9.59
N ASP A 529 9.24 -18.42 8.89
CA ASP A 529 9.72 -18.65 7.51
C ASP A 529 10.82 -19.73 7.45
N ALA A 530 11.74 -19.72 8.42
CA ALA A 530 12.79 -20.75 8.53
C ALA A 530 12.19 -22.14 8.84
N TYR A 531 11.19 -22.19 9.71
CA TYR A 531 10.40 -23.39 9.99
C TYR A 531 9.68 -23.90 8.74
N THR A 532 9.00 -23.01 8.00
CA THR A 532 8.31 -23.36 6.75
C THR A 532 9.27 -23.94 5.72
N ALA A 533 10.47 -23.37 5.57
CA ALA A 533 11.51 -23.92 4.70
C ALA A 533 11.94 -25.32 5.17
N TRP A 534 12.14 -25.52 6.47
CA TRP A 534 12.55 -26.80 7.04
C TRP A 534 11.51 -27.91 6.84
N VAL A 535 10.22 -27.65 7.09
CA VAL A 535 9.14 -28.65 6.84
C VAL A 535 8.96 -28.96 5.34
N CYS A 536 9.36 -28.02 4.48
CA CYS A 536 9.47 -28.24 3.03
C CYS A 536 10.69 -29.06 2.61
N GLY A 537 11.52 -29.52 3.57
CA GLY A 537 12.70 -30.34 3.33
C GLY A 537 13.97 -29.56 3.02
N ALA A 538 13.99 -28.24 3.22
CA ALA A 538 15.20 -27.45 3.06
C ALA A 538 16.20 -27.72 4.20
N LYS A 539 17.49 -27.63 3.87
CA LYS A 539 18.55 -27.51 4.89
C LYS A 539 18.55 -26.06 5.41
N VAL A 540 18.52 -25.91 6.73
CA VAL A 540 18.44 -24.60 7.39
C VAL A 540 19.64 -24.45 8.33
N PHE A 541 20.70 -23.82 7.87
CA PHE A 541 21.82 -23.43 8.73
C PHE A 541 21.44 -22.17 9.50
N THR A 542 21.67 -22.13 10.80
CA THR A 542 21.34 -20.96 11.64
C THR A 542 22.62 -20.30 12.09
N HIS A 543 22.95 -19.15 11.50
CA HIS A 543 24.03 -18.29 12.01
C HIS A 543 23.67 -17.76 13.38
N ARG A 544 22.42 -17.30 13.51
CA ARG A 544 21.89 -16.67 14.72
C ARG A 544 20.37 -16.69 14.73
N ILE A 545 19.77 -16.88 15.90
CA ILE A 545 18.34 -16.67 16.10
C ILE A 545 18.05 -16.24 17.54
N THR A 546 17.14 -15.28 17.68
CA THR A 546 16.69 -14.71 18.96
C THR A 546 15.18 -14.80 19.07
N PHE A 547 14.70 -15.09 20.28
CA PHE A 547 13.27 -15.18 20.60
C PHE A 547 12.88 -14.11 21.62
N VAL A 548 11.74 -13.46 21.38
CA VAL A 548 11.17 -12.46 22.30
C VAL A 548 10.45 -13.16 23.45
N LYS A 549 10.42 -12.52 24.62
CA LYS A 549 9.49 -12.88 25.70
C LYS A 549 8.06 -12.81 25.17
N GLN A 550 7.33 -13.91 25.31
CA GLN A 550 6.01 -14.07 24.73
C GLN A 550 5.15 -14.98 25.60
N ALA A 551 3.86 -14.70 25.65
CA ALA A 551 2.88 -15.58 26.25
C ALA A 551 2.78 -16.89 25.45
N LYS A 552 2.37 -17.96 26.14
CA LYS A 552 1.90 -19.16 25.47
C LYS A 552 0.42 -18.99 25.15
N ILE A 553 0.05 -19.13 23.88
CA ILE A 553 -1.36 -19.07 23.49
C ILE A 553 -2.06 -20.33 23.99
N GLN A 554 -3.19 -20.15 24.66
CA GLN A 554 -4.08 -21.23 25.05
C GLN A 554 -5.05 -21.49 23.89
N PRO A 555 -4.96 -22.66 23.23
CA PRO A 555 -5.83 -23.00 22.11
C PRO A 555 -7.31 -22.78 22.44
N GLY A 556 -8.07 -22.22 21.48
CA GLY A 556 -9.52 -22.00 21.60
C GLY A 556 -9.92 -20.83 22.50
N THR A 557 -8.96 -20.09 23.05
CA THR A 557 -9.19 -18.90 23.88
C THR A 557 -8.31 -17.75 23.43
N LEU A 558 -8.66 -16.51 23.76
CA LEU A 558 -7.76 -15.38 23.50
C LEU A 558 -6.60 -15.27 24.51
N ASN A 559 -6.51 -16.17 25.51
CA ASN A 559 -5.45 -16.09 26.51
C ASN A 559 -4.08 -16.29 25.87
N GLY A 560 -3.22 -15.27 26.03
CA GLY A 560 -1.88 -15.24 25.46
C GLY A 560 -1.81 -14.80 23.99
N VAL A 561 -2.94 -14.46 23.36
CA VAL A 561 -2.98 -13.87 22.01
C VAL A 561 -2.61 -12.38 22.08
N SER A 562 -1.99 -11.87 21.01
CA SER A 562 -1.66 -10.45 20.89
C SER A 562 -2.90 -9.55 20.90
N ARG A 563 -2.77 -8.32 21.41
CA ARG A 563 -3.88 -7.35 21.46
C ARG A 563 -4.51 -7.07 20.10
N GLU A 564 -3.72 -7.08 19.03
CA GLU A 564 -4.21 -6.97 17.66
C GLU A 564 -5.10 -8.15 17.26
N GLY A 565 -4.74 -9.37 17.69
CA GLY A 565 -5.56 -10.58 17.52
C GLY A 565 -6.87 -10.52 18.31
N HIS A 566 -6.86 -10.01 19.55
CA HIS A 566 -8.10 -9.78 20.31
C HIS A 566 -9.04 -8.82 19.57
N ILE A 567 -8.51 -7.71 19.04
CA ILE A 567 -9.29 -6.75 18.26
C ILE A 567 -9.83 -7.41 16.99
N GLN A 568 -9.02 -8.21 16.29
CA GLN A 568 -9.49 -8.91 15.09
C GLN A 568 -10.62 -9.89 15.41
N ASP A 569 -10.53 -10.67 16.51
CA ASP A 569 -11.59 -11.58 16.97
C ASP A 569 -12.89 -10.81 17.26
N ILE A 570 -12.79 -9.79 18.11
CA ILE A 570 -13.95 -9.00 18.54
C ILE A 570 -14.62 -8.33 17.34
N PHE A 571 -13.85 -7.69 16.46
CA PHE A 571 -14.42 -7.00 15.32
C PHE A 571 -14.92 -7.96 14.24
N GLN A 572 -14.36 -9.16 14.11
CA GLN A 572 -14.90 -10.20 13.24
C GLN A 572 -16.27 -10.69 13.76
N LYS A 573 -16.42 -10.94 15.07
CA LYS A 573 -17.72 -11.26 15.69
C LYS A 573 -18.73 -10.12 15.57
N ARG A 574 -18.29 -8.87 15.70
CA ARG A 574 -19.17 -7.70 15.45
C ARG A 574 -19.73 -7.72 14.03
N ARG A 575 -18.93 -8.09 13.01
CA ARG A 575 -19.42 -8.15 11.62
C ARG A 575 -20.58 -9.13 11.45
N GLU A 576 -20.54 -10.25 12.15
CA GLU A 576 -21.59 -11.28 12.10
C GLU A 576 -22.92 -10.79 12.69
N GLN A 577 -22.90 -9.71 13.49
CA GLN A 577 -24.09 -9.06 14.04
C GLN A 577 -24.74 -8.07 13.06
N TYR A 578 -24.06 -7.70 11.97
CA TYR A 578 -24.55 -6.74 10.99
C TYR A 578 -24.89 -7.42 9.66
N THR A 579 -25.85 -6.85 8.93
CA THR A 579 -26.17 -7.30 7.58
C THR A 579 -24.96 -7.16 6.67
N HIS A 580 -24.64 -8.22 5.91
CA HIS A 580 -23.48 -8.21 5.02
C HIS A 580 -23.53 -7.02 4.04
N GLY A 581 -22.44 -6.26 3.98
CA GLY A 581 -22.32 -5.08 3.13
C GLY A 581 -22.86 -3.78 3.73
N SER A 582 -23.47 -3.80 4.92
CA SER A 582 -23.89 -2.58 5.63
C SER A 582 -22.69 -1.67 5.95
N PRO A 583 -22.92 -0.37 6.25
CA PRO A 583 -21.86 0.54 6.71
C PRO A 583 -21.03 -0.04 7.86
N GLU A 584 -21.69 -0.65 8.84
CA GLU A 584 -21.08 -1.23 10.03
C GLU A 584 -20.28 -2.49 9.68
N ASP A 585 -20.80 -3.43 8.88
CA ASP A 585 -20.03 -4.60 8.42
C ASP A 585 -18.75 -4.14 7.69
N GLN A 586 -18.89 -3.18 6.76
CA GLN A 586 -17.74 -2.66 6.03
C GLN A 586 -16.72 -1.95 6.95
N MET A 587 -17.18 -1.18 7.93
CA MET A 587 -16.30 -0.48 8.86
C MET A 587 -15.54 -1.46 9.76
N ASN A 588 -16.25 -2.43 10.36
CA ASN A 588 -15.63 -3.46 11.18
C ASN A 588 -14.66 -4.33 10.34
N LYS A 589 -15.01 -4.69 9.10
CA LYS A 589 -14.10 -5.37 8.15
C LYS A 589 -12.81 -4.59 7.94
N ASN A 590 -12.89 -3.27 7.83
CA ASN A 590 -11.70 -2.45 7.67
C ASN A 590 -10.85 -2.38 8.94
N VAL A 591 -11.46 -2.34 10.14
CA VAL A 591 -10.69 -2.45 11.39
C VAL A 591 -9.88 -3.74 11.40
N VAL A 592 -10.52 -4.88 11.13
CA VAL A 592 -9.88 -6.21 11.05
C VAL A 592 -8.70 -6.20 10.07
N ASN A 593 -8.89 -5.68 8.86
CA ASN A 593 -7.86 -5.66 7.81
C ASN A 593 -6.72 -4.67 8.08
N GLN A 594 -6.99 -3.58 8.81
CA GLN A 594 -6.01 -2.53 9.04
C GLN A 594 -5.09 -2.82 10.22
N CYS A 595 -5.43 -3.72 11.15
CA CYS A 595 -4.60 -4.06 12.31
C CYS A 595 -3.14 -4.36 11.93
N TYR A 596 -2.90 -5.21 10.94
CA TYR A 596 -1.56 -5.45 10.40
C TYR A 596 -0.93 -4.18 9.81
N GLY A 597 -1.68 -3.43 9.01
CA GLY A 597 -1.19 -2.27 8.27
C GLY A 597 -0.63 -1.17 9.17
N VAL A 598 -1.30 -0.91 10.30
CA VAL A 598 -0.85 0.09 11.28
C VAL A 598 0.37 -0.37 12.09
N THR A 599 0.48 -1.67 12.36
CA THR A 599 1.67 -2.27 12.99
C THR A 599 2.89 -2.25 12.06
N ALA A 600 2.68 -2.23 10.74
CA ALA A 600 3.74 -2.19 9.73
C ALA A 600 4.08 -0.78 9.23
N GLU A 601 3.36 0.25 9.67
CA GLU A 601 3.48 1.62 9.14
C GLU A 601 4.87 2.19 9.43
N GLY A 602 5.50 2.78 8.41
CA GLY A 602 6.82 3.39 8.47
C GLY A 602 8.02 2.42 8.52
N ILE A 603 7.82 1.10 8.63
CA ILE A 603 8.92 0.11 8.69
C ILE A 603 9.83 0.14 7.46
N LYS A 604 9.23 0.20 6.27
CA LYS A 604 9.99 0.33 5.02
C LYS A 604 10.08 1.79 4.63
N GLU A 605 11.27 2.21 4.21
CA GLU A 605 11.55 3.56 3.72
C GLU A 605 10.60 3.92 2.56
N LYS A 606 9.57 4.69 2.88
CA LYS A 606 8.67 5.31 1.91
C LYS A 606 8.75 6.80 2.12
N THR A 607 8.78 7.55 1.04
CA THR A 607 8.77 9.01 1.13
C THR A 607 7.45 9.61 0.64
N SER A 608 7.10 10.76 1.18
CA SER A 608 6.01 11.61 0.71
C SER A 608 6.52 13.06 0.58
N PRO A 609 6.01 13.86 -0.36
CA PRO A 609 6.43 15.26 -0.49
C PRO A 609 5.76 16.11 0.58
N ASP A 610 6.53 16.93 1.30
CA ASP A 610 5.98 17.84 2.31
C ASP A 610 5.30 19.01 1.63
N TYR A 611 4.12 19.36 2.13
CA TYR A 611 3.32 20.42 1.53
C TYR A 611 4.02 21.79 1.56
N ASN A 612 4.80 22.11 2.60
CA ASN A 612 5.44 23.42 2.77
C ASN A 612 6.68 23.62 1.91
N ASN A 613 7.51 22.59 1.74
CA ASN A 613 8.80 22.73 1.06
C ASN A 613 9.01 21.80 -0.16
N GLY A 614 8.06 20.91 -0.44
CA GLY A 614 8.10 19.99 -1.58
C GLY A 614 9.15 18.88 -1.46
N ARG A 615 10.02 18.93 -0.44
CA ARG A 615 11.06 17.92 -0.24
C ARG A 615 10.44 16.60 0.20
N PRO A 616 10.96 15.46 -0.28
CA PRO A 616 10.56 14.16 0.23
C PRO A 616 10.81 14.10 1.74
N TYR A 617 10.02 13.27 2.40
CA TYR A 617 10.02 13.09 3.83
C TYR A 617 9.63 11.64 4.11
N TYR A 618 10.23 10.96 5.08
CA TYR A 618 9.90 9.56 5.37
C TYR A 618 8.51 9.39 5.98
N VAL A 619 7.71 8.40 5.57
CA VAL A 619 6.45 8.12 6.25
C VAL A 619 6.78 7.68 7.70
N PRO A 620 6.27 8.38 8.74
CA PRO A 620 6.61 8.04 10.11
C PRO A 620 6.02 6.71 10.55
N PHE A 621 6.59 6.15 11.62
CA PHE A 621 5.94 5.10 12.40
C PHE A 621 4.58 5.57 12.93
N SER A 622 3.63 4.66 12.98
CA SER A 622 2.41 4.86 13.76
C SER A 622 2.73 4.74 15.25
N ARG A 623 1.78 5.13 16.12
CA ARG A 623 1.92 4.94 17.58
C ARG A 623 2.19 3.47 17.98
N ILE A 624 1.82 2.52 17.14
CA ILE A 624 1.80 1.09 17.44
C ILE A 624 2.63 0.26 16.46
N THR A 625 3.46 0.89 15.62
CA THR A 625 4.38 0.16 14.74
C THR A 625 5.18 -0.83 15.58
N ASN A 626 5.26 -2.09 15.14
CA ASN A 626 6.02 -3.18 15.78
C ASN A 626 6.52 -4.18 14.72
N PRO A 627 7.82 -4.18 14.36
CA PRO A 627 8.31 -5.01 13.28
C PRO A 627 8.26 -6.51 13.58
N LEU A 628 8.32 -6.93 14.84
CA LEU A 628 8.21 -8.35 15.22
C LEU A 628 6.80 -8.86 14.90
N LYS A 629 5.77 -8.12 15.29
CA LYS A 629 4.37 -8.45 14.97
C LYS A 629 4.10 -8.34 13.46
N ALA A 630 4.56 -7.26 12.82
CA ALA A 630 4.35 -7.06 11.37
C ALA A 630 4.99 -8.17 10.52
N MET A 631 6.23 -8.55 10.85
CA MET A 631 6.90 -9.72 10.26
C MET A 631 6.08 -10.98 10.48
N GLN A 632 5.65 -11.24 11.73
CA GLN A 632 4.91 -12.44 12.08
C GLN A 632 3.56 -12.56 11.34
N PHE A 633 2.79 -11.48 11.21
CA PHE A 633 1.56 -11.46 10.40
C PHE A 633 1.81 -12.04 9.00
N THR A 634 2.85 -11.54 8.32
CA THR A 634 3.15 -11.98 6.96
C THR A 634 3.74 -13.39 6.89
N ALA A 635 4.54 -13.80 7.88
CA ALA A 635 5.17 -15.11 7.91
C ALA A 635 4.14 -16.23 8.17
N ILE A 636 3.16 -15.99 9.04
CA ILE A 636 2.06 -16.93 9.27
C ILE A 636 1.22 -17.11 7.99
N THR A 637 0.88 -16.02 7.30
CA THR A 637 0.19 -16.10 6.00
C THR A 637 1.00 -16.91 4.97
N ARG A 638 2.32 -16.72 4.91
CA ARG A 638 3.21 -17.50 4.03
C ARG A 638 3.27 -18.99 4.41
N LEU A 639 3.26 -19.32 5.70
CA LEU A 639 3.16 -20.71 6.17
C LEU A 639 1.85 -21.34 5.70
N HIS A 640 0.71 -20.68 5.93
CA HIS A 640 -0.61 -21.21 5.61
C HIS A 640 -0.83 -21.42 4.12
N ILE A 641 -0.44 -20.46 3.27
CA ILE A 641 -0.58 -20.63 1.82
C ILE A 641 0.26 -21.81 1.33
N ILE A 642 1.41 -22.06 1.95
CA ILE A 642 2.25 -23.21 1.62
C ILE A 642 1.65 -24.52 2.09
N THR A 643 1.05 -24.55 3.27
CA THR A 643 0.28 -25.72 3.72
C THR A 643 -0.85 -26.04 2.74
N LEU A 644 -1.59 -25.03 2.27
CA LEU A 644 -2.63 -25.17 1.25
C LEU A 644 -2.10 -25.76 -0.05
N GLN A 645 -1.01 -25.20 -0.57
CA GLN A 645 -0.41 -25.70 -1.81
C GLN A 645 0.10 -27.14 -1.69
N ARG A 646 0.70 -27.48 -0.54
CA ARG A 646 1.17 -28.85 -0.29
C ARG A 646 0.01 -29.83 -0.19
N ALA A 647 -1.11 -29.43 0.40
CA ALA A 647 -2.30 -30.27 0.44
C ALA A 647 -2.93 -30.47 -0.94
N ILE A 648 -3.11 -29.40 -1.70
CA ILE A 648 -3.57 -29.47 -3.10
C ILE A 648 -2.71 -30.45 -3.90
N TRP A 649 -1.39 -30.37 -3.76
CA TRP A 649 -0.46 -31.25 -4.47
C TRP A 649 -0.52 -32.71 -3.99
N LEU A 650 -0.86 -32.96 -2.72
CA LEU A 650 -1.05 -34.32 -2.20
C LEU A 650 -2.40 -34.92 -2.61
N VAL A 651 -3.45 -34.08 -2.77
CA VAL A 651 -4.74 -34.51 -3.35
C VAL A 651 -4.57 -34.89 -4.82
N ASP A 652 -3.90 -34.04 -5.60
CA ASP A 652 -3.54 -34.34 -6.99
C ASP A 652 -2.13 -33.85 -7.32
N SER A 653 -1.20 -34.80 -7.40
CA SER A 653 0.21 -34.55 -7.73
C SER A 653 0.44 -34.05 -9.16
N SER A 654 -0.58 -34.12 -10.02
CA SER A 654 -0.58 -33.55 -11.37
C SER A 654 -1.04 -32.08 -11.42
N THR A 655 -1.46 -31.52 -10.29
CA THR A 655 -1.86 -30.11 -10.19
C THR A 655 -0.73 -29.18 -10.59
N ILE A 656 -1.07 -28.20 -11.41
CA ILE A 656 -0.17 -27.14 -11.84
C ILE A 656 -0.57 -25.86 -11.14
N PHE A 657 0.40 -25.17 -10.56
CA PHE A 657 0.17 -23.86 -9.98
C PHE A 657 0.59 -22.77 -10.96
N LEU A 658 -0.31 -21.84 -11.18
CA LEU A 658 -0.16 -20.77 -12.16
C LEU A 658 0.51 -19.56 -11.53
N ASN A 659 0.04 -19.15 -10.35
CA ASN A 659 0.59 -18.05 -9.59
C ASN A 659 0.16 -18.08 -8.11
N ASN A 660 0.79 -17.20 -7.32
CA ASN A 660 0.46 -16.88 -5.95
C ASN A 660 0.45 -15.37 -5.76
N VAL A 661 -0.54 -14.88 -5.00
CA VAL A 661 -0.59 -13.49 -4.56
C VAL A 661 -1.07 -13.41 -3.12
N THR A 662 -0.09 -13.20 -2.24
CA THR A 662 -0.27 -13.01 -0.80
C THR A 662 -0.83 -14.25 -0.10
N ASP A 663 -2.14 -14.40 -0.12
CA ASP A 663 -2.93 -15.42 0.55
C ASP A 663 -3.74 -16.30 -0.41
N GLY A 664 -3.62 -16.04 -1.72
CA GLY A 664 -4.26 -16.81 -2.78
C GLY A 664 -3.28 -17.53 -3.68
N CYS A 665 -3.74 -18.64 -4.26
CA CYS A 665 -3.06 -19.36 -5.32
C CYS A 665 -4.04 -19.82 -6.41
N LEU A 666 -3.58 -19.74 -7.66
CA LEU A 666 -4.34 -20.17 -8.82
C LEU A 666 -3.80 -21.50 -9.32
N THR A 667 -4.67 -22.49 -9.50
CA THR A 667 -4.30 -23.83 -9.98
C THR A 667 -4.89 -24.13 -11.35
N TRP A 668 -4.29 -25.09 -12.04
CA TRP A 668 -4.84 -25.80 -13.19
C TRP A 668 -4.80 -27.31 -12.94
N THR A 669 -5.93 -27.98 -13.12
CA THR A 669 -6.07 -29.43 -12.95
C THR A 669 -6.92 -30.03 -14.06
N LYS A 670 -6.66 -31.30 -14.43
CA LYS A 670 -7.50 -31.99 -15.43
C LYS A 670 -8.90 -32.30 -14.89
N LYS A 671 -8.99 -32.58 -13.60
CA LYS A 671 -10.24 -32.85 -12.89
C LYS A 671 -10.43 -31.79 -11.80
N PRO A 672 -11.66 -31.34 -11.55
CA PRO A 672 -11.91 -30.43 -10.44
C PRO A 672 -11.47 -31.01 -9.10
N LEU A 673 -10.87 -30.17 -8.26
CA LEU A 673 -10.49 -30.55 -6.90
C LEU A 673 -11.66 -30.29 -5.94
N ASP A 674 -11.83 -31.19 -4.97
CA ASP A 674 -12.76 -31.01 -3.86
C ASP A 674 -12.08 -30.21 -2.73
N ILE A 675 -12.77 -29.22 -2.19
CA ILE A 675 -12.28 -28.41 -1.07
C ILE A 675 -12.19 -29.25 0.21
N ASP A 676 -13.11 -30.19 0.42
CA ASP A 676 -13.15 -31.03 1.61
C ASP A 676 -11.96 -32.00 1.63
N ASP A 677 -11.58 -32.55 0.47
CA ASP A 677 -10.36 -33.37 0.34
C ASP A 677 -9.10 -32.57 0.65
N ILE A 678 -9.01 -31.34 0.13
CA ILE A 678 -7.90 -30.43 0.42
C ILE A 678 -7.81 -30.14 1.91
N MET A 679 -8.94 -29.84 2.56
CA MET A 679 -9.01 -29.58 4.00
C MET A 679 -8.58 -30.80 4.81
N ASN A 680 -9.09 -31.99 4.49
CA ASN A 680 -8.71 -33.24 5.16
C ASN A 680 -7.19 -33.49 5.08
N VAL A 681 -6.58 -33.23 3.92
CA VAL A 681 -5.13 -33.39 3.75
C VAL A 681 -4.34 -32.31 4.48
N MET A 682 -4.81 -31.06 4.51
CA MET A 682 -4.19 -30.01 5.32
C MET A 682 -4.18 -30.37 6.80
N ASP A 683 -5.28 -30.92 7.32
CA ASP A 683 -5.38 -31.37 8.72
C ASP A 683 -4.36 -32.50 8.99
N GLN A 684 -4.22 -33.46 8.07
CA GLN A 684 -3.18 -34.50 8.18
C GLN A 684 -1.76 -33.94 8.16
N ILE A 685 -1.46 -32.96 7.31
CA ILE A 685 -0.15 -32.29 7.26
C ILE A 685 0.15 -31.63 8.60
N THR A 686 -0.76 -30.78 9.08
CA THR A 686 -0.53 -30.02 10.31
C THR A 686 -0.42 -30.94 11.52
N LEU A 687 -1.24 -31.98 11.61
CA LEU A 687 -1.21 -32.98 12.68
C LEU A 687 0.14 -33.70 12.75
N LYS A 688 0.68 -34.08 11.59
CA LYS A 688 1.97 -34.78 11.47
C LYS A 688 3.15 -33.87 11.82
N GLU A 689 3.11 -32.60 11.39
CA GLU A 689 4.23 -31.68 11.53
C GLU A 689 4.30 -31.07 12.93
N ASN A 690 3.16 -30.70 13.49
CA ASN A 690 3.07 -30.09 14.81
C ASN A 690 1.63 -30.17 15.35
N ARG A 691 1.39 -31.04 16.34
CA ARG A 691 0.05 -31.20 16.96
C ARG A 691 -0.53 -29.88 17.49
N TRP A 692 0.31 -29.02 18.07
CA TRP A 692 -0.13 -27.73 18.58
C TRP A 692 -0.54 -26.78 17.45
N TYR A 693 0.16 -26.78 16.31
CA TYR A 693 -0.25 -26.04 15.10
C TYR A 693 -1.63 -26.49 14.62
N HIS A 694 -1.83 -27.80 14.49
CA HIS A 694 -3.12 -28.39 14.13
C HIS A 694 -4.24 -27.92 15.07
N ASP A 695 -4.06 -28.08 16.38
CA ASP A 695 -5.08 -27.73 17.37
C ASP A 695 -5.43 -26.23 17.33
N MET A 696 -4.43 -25.35 17.12
CA MET A 696 -4.64 -23.92 16.94
C MET A 696 -5.48 -23.59 15.70
N VAL A 697 -5.21 -24.22 14.55
CA VAL A 697 -5.99 -23.96 13.33
C VAL A 697 -7.43 -24.40 13.50
N HIS A 698 -7.66 -25.60 14.04
CA HIS A 698 -9.02 -26.12 14.21
C HIS A 698 -9.86 -25.28 15.19
N GLN A 699 -9.27 -24.85 16.29
CA GLN A 699 -10.02 -24.20 17.36
C GLN A 699 -10.31 -22.72 17.10
N PHE A 700 -9.48 -22.02 16.33
CA PHE A 700 -9.73 -20.62 15.98
C PHE A 700 -10.50 -20.43 14.68
N PHE A 701 -10.49 -21.41 13.77
CA PHE A 701 -11.04 -21.25 12.42
C PHE A 701 -12.17 -22.23 12.08
N ASP A 702 -12.59 -23.10 13.01
CA ASP A 702 -13.63 -24.12 12.80
C ASP A 702 -13.43 -24.96 11.51
N GLY A 703 -12.17 -25.17 11.11
CA GLY A 703 -11.80 -25.82 9.84
C GLY A 703 -12.05 -24.99 8.57
N LYS A 704 -12.60 -23.77 8.64
CA LYS A 704 -13.00 -22.96 7.47
C LYS A 704 -11.89 -22.02 6.97
N TYR A 705 -10.66 -22.50 6.87
CA TYR A 705 -9.49 -21.67 6.53
C TYR A 705 -9.24 -21.48 5.02
N VAL A 706 -9.97 -22.19 4.14
CA VAL A 706 -9.87 -22.05 2.66
C VAL A 706 -11.21 -21.62 2.05
N LYS A 707 -11.15 -20.79 1.01
CA LYS A 707 -12.27 -20.39 0.16
C LYS A 707 -11.98 -20.74 -1.29
N ARG A 708 -12.98 -21.35 -1.93
CA ARG A 708 -13.04 -21.49 -3.38
C ARG A 708 -13.63 -20.22 -3.99
N LYS A 709 -12.92 -19.59 -4.93
CA LYS A 709 -13.35 -18.38 -5.64
C LYS A 709 -13.64 -18.68 -7.12
N ASP A 710 -13.50 -17.67 -7.96
CA ASP A 710 -13.61 -17.69 -9.41
C ASP A 710 -12.85 -18.86 -10.05
N GLY A 711 -13.31 -19.29 -11.20
CA GLY A 711 -12.64 -20.33 -11.97
C GLY A 711 -13.35 -20.59 -13.28
N THR A 712 -12.64 -21.26 -14.17
CA THR A 712 -13.03 -21.45 -15.56
C THR A 712 -12.51 -22.78 -16.08
N THR A 713 -13.08 -23.27 -17.17
CA THR A 713 -12.46 -24.31 -18.00
C THR A 713 -11.89 -23.74 -19.30
N ASP A 714 -12.13 -22.47 -19.60
CA ASP A 714 -11.77 -21.83 -20.86
C ASP A 714 -10.27 -21.44 -20.93
N GLU A 715 -9.85 -20.98 -22.10
CA GLU A 715 -8.53 -20.44 -22.38
C GLU A 715 -8.20 -19.30 -21.41
N THR A 716 -7.04 -19.39 -20.77
CA THR A 716 -6.65 -18.48 -19.68
C THR A 716 -5.27 -17.90 -19.92
N ALA A 717 -5.17 -16.58 -19.92
CA ALA A 717 -3.91 -15.86 -19.98
C ALA A 717 -3.37 -15.64 -18.56
N ASN A 718 -2.27 -16.29 -18.19
CA ASN A 718 -1.52 -16.08 -16.94
C ASN A 718 -0.18 -15.41 -17.25
N LEU A 719 -0.18 -14.10 -17.43
CA LEU A 719 0.95 -13.40 -18.07
C LEU A 719 1.98 -12.89 -17.07
N ARG A 720 1.55 -12.53 -15.86
CA ARG A 720 2.39 -11.97 -14.78
C ARG A 720 1.80 -12.34 -13.43
N THR A 721 2.56 -12.13 -12.34
CA THR A 721 2.10 -12.36 -10.96
C THR A 721 0.73 -11.75 -10.64
N ARG A 722 0.37 -10.60 -11.24
CA ARG A 722 -0.94 -9.93 -11.06
C ARG A 722 -1.57 -9.55 -12.41
N LEU A 723 -1.62 -10.49 -13.34
CA LEU A 723 -2.27 -10.29 -14.64
C LEU A 723 -2.76 -11.64 -15.18
N THR A 724 -3.87 -12.12 -14.63
CA THR A 724 -4.42 -13.44 -14.94
C THR A 724 -5.92 -13.40 -15.20
N PHE A 725 -6.33 -13.84 -16.38
CA PHE A 725 -7.74 -13.78 -16.77
C PHE A 725 -8.11 -14.79 -17.83
N SER A 726 -9.38 -15.18 -17.84
CA SER A 726 -9.93 -16.09 -18.84
C SER A 726 -10.66 -15.35 -19.94
N ARG A 727 -10.74 -15.99 -21.12
CA ARG A 727 -11.38 -15.44 -22.32
C ARG A 727 -12.88 -15.20 -22.13
N ASP A 728 -13.57 -16.10 -21.43
CA ASP A 728 -14.99 -16.00 -21.05
C ASP A 728 -15.30 -14.97 -19.94
N ASN A 729 -14.29 -14.26 -19.42
CA ASN A 729 -14.41 -13.34 -18.28
C ASN A 729 -14.80 -13.97 -16.93
N SER A 730 -14.87 -15.31 -16.80
CA SER A 730 -15.27 -15.97 -15.54
C SER A 730 -14.16 -15.99 -14.49
N LEU A 731 -12.90 -15.88 -14.92
CA LEU A 731 -11.73 -15.70 -14.07
C LEU A 731 -11.13 -14.30 -14.30
N LYS A 732 -11.11 -13.47 -13.26
CA LYS A 732 -10.51 -12.13 -13.26
C LYS A 732 -9.48 -11.96 -12.14
N ALA A 733 -8.73 -13.01 -11.87
CA ALA A 733 -7.79 -13.05 -10.77
C ALA A 733 -6.70 -11.99 -10.94
N MET A 734 -6.76 -10.95 -10.09
CA MET A 734 -5.67 -10.01 -9.83
C MET A 734 -5.37 -9.04 -10.98
N VAL A 735 -6.38 -8.72 -11.78
CA VAL A 735 -6.26 -7.91 -12.99
C VAL A 735 -6.67 -6.45 -12.73
N GLY A 736 -5.72 -5.52 -12.89
CA GLY A 736 -5.93 -4.08 -12.75
C GLY A 736 -6.56 -3.38 -13.96
N LEU A 737 -7.34 -4.10 -14.77
CA LEU A 737 -7.95 -3.57 -16.00
C LEU A 737 -9.27 -2.88 -15.66
N THR A 738 -9.21 -1.59 -15.37
CA THR A 738 -10.36 -0.80 -14.90
C THR A 738 -11.30 -0.33 -16.01
N LYS A 739 -10.94 -0.52 -17.29
CA LYS A 739 -11.70 0.00 -18.45
C LYS A 739 -11.71 -0.93 -19.68
N ILE A 740 -11.19 -2.14 -19.55
CA ILE A 740 -11.14 -3.13 -20.62
C ILE A 740 -11.41 -4.50 -20.01
N THR A 741 -12.27 -5.26 -20.64
CA THR A 741 -12.62 -6.62 -20.22
C THR A 741 -11.53 -7.61 -20.63
N PRO A 742 -11.35 -8.72 -19.90
CA PRO A 742 -10.49 -9.83 -20.32
C PRO A 742 -10.71 -10.27 -21.77
N GLN A 743 -11.98 -10.41 -22.20
CA GLN A 743 -12.32 -10.76 -23.57
C GLN A 743 -11.78 -9.75 -24.59
N GLU A 744 -11.98 -8.45 -24.35
CA GLU A 744 -11.43 -7.40 -25.22
C GLU A 744 -9.90 -7.41 -25.25
N VAL A 745 -9.24 -7.82 -24.16
CA VAL A 745 -7.77 -8.00 -24.16
C VAL A 745 -7.35 -9.13 -25.09
N PHE A 746 -8.06 -10.26 -25.06
CA PHE A 746 -7.79 -11.35 -25.99
C PHE A 746 -7.98 -10.89 -27.44
N GLU A 747 -9.15 -10.37 -27.78
CA GLU A 747 -9.53 -10.04 -29.15
C GLU A 747 -8.69 -8.88 -29.74
N ASN A 748 -8.48 -7.81 -28.97
CA ASN A 748 -7.85 -6.58 -29.48
C ASN A 748 -6.32 -6.53 -29.29
N TYR A 749 -5.75 -7.47 -28.54
CA TYR A 749 -4.31 -7.46 -28.23
C TYR A 749 -3.64 -8.83 -28.43
N LEU A 750 -4.01 -9.85 -27.64
CA LEU A 750 -3.33 -11.14 -27.72
C LEU A 750 -3.52 -11.80 -29.09
N ASP A 751 -4.75 -11.82 -29.60
CA ASP A 751 -5.11 -12.44 -30.87
C ASP A 751 -4.48 -11.72 -32.08
N LEU A 752 -4.19 -10.43 -31.91
CA LEU A 752 -3.50 -9.57 -32.88
C LEU A 752 -1.98 -9.49 -32.63
N ASN A 753 -1.41 -10.39 -31.83
CA ASN A 753 0.02 -10.49 -31.56
C ASN A 753 0.66 -9.23 -30.95
N ARG A 754 -0.09 -8.49 -30.10
CA ARG A 754 0.39 -7.26 -29.47
C ARG A 754 1.02 -7.53 -28.09
N PRO A 755 2.24 -7.06 -27.82
CA PRO A 755 2.94 -7.30 -26.54
C PRO A 755 2.50 -6.37 -25.40
N THR A 756 1.56 -5.46 -25.63
CA THR A 756 1.16 -4.39 -24.71
C THR A 756 -0.34 -4.14 -24.77
N ILE A 757 -0.93 -3.78 -23.63
CA ILE A 757 -2.26 -3.14 -23.56
C ILE A 757 -2.05 -1.64 -23.37
N ASN A 758 -2.74 -0.84 -24.17
CA ASN A 758 -2.78 0.61 -23.95
C ASN A 758 -3.82 0.89 -22.88
N VAL A 759 -3.37 1.23 -21.66
CA VAL A 759 -4.26 1.64 -20.57
C VAL A 759 -4.21 3.15 -20.41
N VAL A 760 -5.36 3.78 -20.30
CA VAL A 760 -5.47 5.23 -20.12
C VAL A 760 -5.78 5.54 -18.66
N ASN A 761 -4.77 6.06 -17.96
CA ASN A 761 -4.88 6.47 -16.56
C ASN A 761 -5.20 7.96 -16.49
N HIS A 762 -6.32 8.30 -15.86
CA HIS A 762 -6.64 9.70 -15.59
C HIS A 762 -5.74 10.20 -14.44
N GLN A 763 -4.96 11.23 -14.73
CA GLN A 763 -4.06 11.88 -13.79
C GLN A 763 -4.60 13.25 -13.40
N ILE A 764 -4.34 13.63 -12.16
CA ILE A 764 -4.67 14.95 -11.66
C ILE A 764 -3.55 15.42 -10.72
N THR A 765 -3.09 16.65 -10.92
CA THR A 765 -2.02 17.25 -10.11
C THR A 765 -2.41 17.26 -8.63
N GLY A 766 -1.44 17.15 -7.76
CA GLY A 766 -1.68 17.34 -6.33
C GLY A 766 -1.54 18.77 -5.89
N ILE A 767 -2.11 19.10 -4.74
CA ILE A 767 -1.99 20.45 -4.15
C ILE A 767 -0.54 20.81 -3.81
N THR A 768 0.31 19.82 -3.48
CA THR A 768 1.75 20.03 -3.28
C THR A 768 2.46 20.37 -4.60
N ALA A 769 2.11 19.68 -5.70
CA ALA A 769 2.65 19.98 -7.03
C ALA A 769 2.22 21.37 -7.50
N MET A 770 0.95 21.74 -7.28
CA MET A 770 0.43 23.08 -7.60
C MET A 770 1.13 24.21 -6.85
N ARG A 771 1.79 23.92 -5.72
CA ARG A 771 2.54 24.93 -4.97
C ARG A 771 4.00 25.07 -5.42
N HIS A 772 4.64 23.97 -5.79
CA HIS A 772 6.09 23.92 -5.98
C HIS A 772 6.52 23.75 -7.44
N GLU A 773 5.68 23.19 -8.31
CA GLU A 773 6.02 22.97 -9.72
C GLU A 773 5.55 24.15 -10.58
N LYS A 774 6.50 24.89 -11.16
CA LYS A 774 6.23 26.08 -11.99
C LYS A 774 5.18 25.85 -13.08
N LYS A 775 5.16 24.66 -13.70
CA LYS A 775 4.22 24.28 -14.78
C LYS A 775 2.78 24.06 -14.31
N PHE A 776 2.59 23.81 -13.01
CA PHE A 776 1.28 23.57 -12.38
C PHE A 776 0.92 24.67 -11.38
N GLN A 777 1.74 25.71 -11.26
CA GLN A 777 1.66 26.63 -10.14
C GLN A 777 0.28 27.30 -10.10
N HIS A 778 -0.45 27.10 -8.99
CA HIS A 778 -1.83 27.54 -8.79
C HIS A 778 -2.88 26.97 -9.77
N LEU A 779 -2.53 25.96 -10.58
CA LEU A 779 -3.39 25.40 -11.62
C LEU A 779 -3.61 23.89 -11.39
N GLN A 780 -4.83 23.54 -11.03
CA GLN A 780 -5.25 22.15 -10.98
C GLN A 780 -5.30 21.63 -12.41
N THR A 781 -4.43 20.68 -12.73
CA THR A 781 -4.27 20.15 -14.08
C THR A 781 -4.64 18.67 -14.08
N SER A 782 -5.44 18.23 -15.05
CA SER A 782 -5.77 16.83 -15.27
C SER A 782 -5.53 16.41 -16.71
N TRP A 783 -5.17 15.16 -16.91
CA TRP A 783 -4.89 14.61 -18.23
C TRP A 783 -5.04 13.11 -18.25
N ASP A 784 -5.32 12.58 -19.42
CA ASP A 784 -5.30 11.15 -19.66
C ASP A 784 -3.88 10.75 -20.08
N GLN A 785 -3.24 9.94 -19.24
CA GLN A 785 -1.91 9.42 -19.51
C GLN A 785 -2.04 8.02 -20.11
N PRO A 786 -1.85 7.86 -21.44
CA PRO A 786 -1.70 6.55 -22.01
C PRO A 786 -0.43 5.93 -21.42
N THR A 787 -0.59 4.73 -20.89
CA THR A 787 0.49 3.92 -20.34
C THR A 787 0.42 2.57 -21.00
N ASP A 788 1.54 2.11 -21.54
CA ASP A 788 1.63 0.75 -22.08
C ASP A 788 1.82 -0.22 -20.92
N LEU A 789 0.81 -1.05 -20.66
CA LEU A 789 0.95 -2.21 -19.79
C LEU A 789 1.51 -3.36 -20.61
N PHE A 790 2.80 -3.63 -20.45
CA PHE A 790 3.45 -4.75 -21.12
C PHE A 790 2.98 -6.10 -20.56
N PHE A 791 2.73 -7.06 -21.45
CA PHE A 791 2.58 -8.49 -21.15
C PHE A 791 3.91 -9.17 -20.81
N ALA A 792 4.94 -8.37 -20.52
CA ALA A 792 6.27 -8.85 -20.21
C ALA A 792 6.22 -9.84 -19.05
N TYR A 793 6.84 -11.00 -19.26
CA TYR A 793 7.14 -11.91 -18.17
C TYR A 793 8.02 -11.18 -17.14
N ASP A 794 7.64 -11.29 -15.87
CA ASP A 794 8.26 -10.52 -14.78
C ASP A 794 9.63 -11.06 -14.34
N MET A 795 10.06 -12.20 -14.90
CA MET A 795 11.30 -12.90 -14.53
C MET A 795 11.38 -13.20 -13.03
N ALA A 796 10.23 -13.45 -12.40
CA ALA A 796 10.20 -13.93 -11.02
C ALA A 796 10.75 -15.35 -10.89
N GLN A 797 10.73 -16.12 -11.98
CA GLN A 797 11.33 -17.44 -12.12
C GLN A 797 12.11 -17.58 -13.44
N VAL A 798 12.82 -18.70 -13.60
CA VAL A 798 13.57 -19.04 -14.81
C VAL A 798 12.71 -19.95 -15.69
N PRO A 799 12.39 -19.55 -16.94
CA PRO A 799 11.72 -20.43 -17.89
C PRO A 799 12.60 -21.62 -18.28
N THR A 800 12.02 -22.82 -18.28
CA THR A 800 12.74 -24.07 -18.58
C THR A 800 12.25 -24.73 -19.85
N LYS A 801 10.94 -24.73 -20.07
CA LYS A 801 10.28 -25.40 -21.20
C LYS A 801 9.01 -24.65 -21.57
N TYR A 802 8.56 -24.79 -22.82
CA TYR A 802 7.26 -24.33 -23.26
C TYR A 802 6.40 -25.47 -23.81
N HIS A 803 5.10 -25.24 -23.79
CA HIS A 803 4.06 -26.15 -24.26
C HIS A 803 3.16 -25.42 -25.25
N HIS A 804 2.73 -26.12 -26.30
CA HIS A 804 1.87 -25.55 -27.34
C HIS A 804 0.39 -25.55 -26.93
N ASN A 805 -0.29 -24.45 -27.24
CA ASN A 805 -1.73 -24.28 -27.20
C ASN A 805 -2.15 -23.52 -28.48
N GLY A 806 -2.26 -24.24 -29.61
CA GLY A 806 -2.54 -23.63 -30.91
C GLY A 806 -1.49 -22.58 -31.29
N LYS A 807 -1.94 -21.33 -31.55
CA LYS A 807 -1.03 -20.21 -31.85
C LYS A 807 -0.27 -19.69 -30.64
N TYR A 808 -0.66 -20.11 -29.44
CA TYR A 808 -0.07 -19.68 -28.18
C TYR A 808 0.82 -20.74 -27.53
N VAL A 809 1.62 -20.30 -26.57
CA VAL A 809 2.36 -21.16 -25.66
C VAL A 809 2.19 -20.73 -24.22
N PHE A 810 2.46 -21.68 -23.32
CA PHE A 810 2.73 -21.40 -21.93
C PHE A 810 4.04 -22.07 -21.51
N TRP A 811 4.70 -21.48 -20.51
CA TRP A 811 6.05 -21.78 -20.08
C TRP A 811 6.04 -22.38 -18.69
N GLU A 812 6.69 -23.53 -18.56
CA GLU A 812 7.10 -24.10 -17.29
C GLU A 812 8.32 -23.33 -16.78
N THR A 813 8.36 -23.10 -15.47
CA THR A 813 9.40 -22.31 -14.81
C THR A 813 9.95 -23.02 -13.58
N ARG A 814 11.15 -22.61 -13.17
CA ARG A 814 11.77 -23.01 -11.90
C ARG A 814 12.26 -21.80 -11.10
N PRO A 815 12.39 -21.91 -9.77
CA PRO A 815 13.10 -20.91 -8.98
C PRO A 815 14.53 -20.69 -9.47
N PHE A 816 15.06 -19.49 -9.23
CA PHE A 816 16.49 -19.25 -9.39
C PHE A 816 17.27 -20.13 -8.42
N ASP A 817 18.37 -20.72 -8.88
CA ASP A 817 19.22 -21.59 -8.10
C ASP A 817 20.02 -20.84 -7.03
N SER A 818 20.34 -19.58 -7.30
CA SER A 818 21.12 -18.69 -6.43
C SER A 818 20.93 -17.22 -6.83
N GLU A 819 21.37 -16.31 -5.96
CA GLU A 819 21.43 -14.87 -6.26
C GLU A 819 22.36 -14.56 -7.44
N ASP A 820 23.46 -15.29 -7.58
CA ASP A 820 24.37 -15.14 -8.73
C ASP A 820 23.69 -15.48 -10.06
N GLU A 821 22.85 -16.52 -10.10
CA GLU A 821 22.07 -16.84 -11.30
C GLU A 821 21.11 -15.70 -11.64
N PHE A 822 20.40 -15.18 -10.64
CA PHE A 822 19.49 -14.06 -10.82
C PHE A 822 20.20 -12.82 -11.36
N ASN A 823 21.31 -12.41 -10.74
CA ASN A 823 22.09 -11.25 -11.16
C ASN A 823 22.63 -11.40 -12.60
N ARG A 824 22.88 -12.62 -13.07
CA ARG A 824 23.29 -12.88 -14.46
C ARG A 824 22.13 -12.78 -15.46
N ILE A 825 20.95 -13.29 -15.12
CA ILE A 825 19.86 -13.53 -16.08
C ILE A 825 18.79 -12.44 -16.04
N TRP A 826 18.45 -11.95 -14.84
CA TRP A 826 17.21 -11.20 -14.61
C TRP A 826 17.08 -9.95 -15.46
N GLN A 827 18.09 -9.05 -15.44
CA GLN A 827 18.02 -7.78 -16.16
C GLN A 827 17.86 -8.03 -17.67
N THR A 828 18.72 -8.87 -18.23
CA THR A 828 18.71 -9.23 -19.64
C THR A 828 17.41 -9.92 -20.07
N GLY A 829 16.91 -10.87 -19.27
CA GLY A 829 15.66 -11.58 -19.52
C GLY A 829 14.45 -10.65 -19.47
N ARG A 830 14.39 -9.78 -18.45
CA ARG A 830 13.36 -8.74 -18.30
C ARG A 830 13.37 -7.83 -19.53
N ASP A 831 14.55 -7.38 -19.94
CA ASP A 831 14.70 -6.54 -21.11
C ASP A 831 14.29 -7.25 -22.38
N LEU A 832 14.58 -8.55 -22.56
CA LEU A 832 14.15 -9.39 -23.70
C LEU A 832 12.61 -9.59 -23.75
N LEU A 833 11.97 -9.70 -22.59
CA LEU A 833 10.55 -9.99 -22.50
C LEU A 833 9.67 -8.75 -22.51
N LYS A 834 10.23 -7.59 -22.15
CA LYS A 834 9.51 -6.32 -22.11
C LYS A 834 8.74 -6.02 -23.39
N TYR A 835 9.25 -6.38 -24.56
CA TYR A 835 8.56 -6.15 -25.84
C TYR A 835 8.44 -7.42 -26.70
N GLY A 836 8.58 -8.58 -26.07
CA GLY A 836 8.49 -9.88 -26.75
C GLY A 836 7.06 -10.43 -26.76
N VAL A 837 6.68 -11.12 -27.82
CA VAL A 837 5.44 -11.92 -27.91
C VAL A 837 5.74 -13.36 -27.49
N TRP A 838 6.31 -13.51 -26.30
CA TRP A 838 6.81 -14.78 -25.75
C TRP A 838 5.71 -15.83 -25.55
N TYR A 839 4.45 -15.40 -25.55
CA TYR A 839 3.26 -16.23 -25.47
C TYR A 839 2.83 -16.82 -26.83
N LEU A 840 3.53 -16.56 -27.94
CA LEU A 840 3.21 -17.10 -29.28
C LEU A 840 4.09 -18.29 -29.66
N SER A 841 3.46 -19.33 -30.22
CA SER A 841 4.11 -20.56 -30.70
C SER A 841 5.23 -20.31 -31.70
N SER A 842 5.07 -19.35 -32.61
CA SER A 842 6.06 -19.04 -33.64
C SER A 842 7.36 -18.43 -33.10
N TYR A 843 7.36 -17.89 -31.88
CA TYR A 843 8.55 -17.26 -31.27
C TYR A 843 9.11 -18.07 -30.10
N ALA A 844 8.38 -19.07 -29.61
CA ALA A 844 8.78 -19.87 -28.48
C ALA A 844 10.17 -20.53 -28.65
N PRO A 845 10.54 -21.10 -29.83
CA PRO A 845 11.88 -21.66 -30.01
C PRO A 845 13.01 -20.63 -29.80
N PHE A 846 12.80 -19.39 -30.25
CA PHE A 846 13.78 -18.30 -30.07
C PHE A 846 13.94 -17.94 -28.59
N PHE A 847 12.83 -17.74 -27.87
CA PHE A 847 12.88 -17.43 -26.44
C PHE A 847 13.53 -18.56 -25.65
N ALA A 848 13.20 -19.82 -25.96
CA ALA A 848 13.79 -20.99 -25.32
C ALA A 848 15.31 -21.03 -25.52
N ARG A 849 15.76 -20.78 -26.76
CA ARG A 849 17.20 -20.71 -27.06
C ARG A 849 17.87 -19.56 -26.33
N ALA A 850 17.28 -18.36 -26.33
CA ALA A 850 17.82 -17.20 -25.64
C ALA A 850 17.97 -17.47 -24.13
N PHE A 851 16.95 -18.03 -23.48
CA PHE A 851 17.03 -18.38 -22.05
C PHE A 851 18.09 -19.44 -21.76
N ASN A 852 18.27 -20.43 -22.65
CA ASN A 852 19.32 -21.42 -22.51
C ASN A 852 20.71 -20.78 -22.56
N GLU A 853 20.96 -19.88 -23.51
CA GLU A 853 22.25 -19.19 -23.60
C GLU A 853 22.52 -18.26 -22.40
N LEU A 854 21.50 -17.54 -21.91
CA LEU A 854 21.63 -16.74 -20.68
C LEU A 854 21.99 -17.61 -19.47
N GLN A 855 21.38 -18.80 -19.37
CA GLN A 855 21.72 -19.77 -18.32
C GLN A 855 23.15 -20.29 -18.43
N LYS A 856 23.70 -20.43 -19.63
CA LYS A 856 25.11 -20.78 -19.87
C LYS A 856 26.09 -19.63 -19.59
N GLY A 857 25.60 -18.46 -19.18
CA GLY A 857 26.43 -17.31 -18.83
C GLY A 857 26.68 -16.34 -19.99
N TYR A 858 25.96 -16.49 -21.11
CA TYR A 858 26.01 -15.50 -22.18
C TYR A 858 25.58 -14.12 -21.66
N ARG A 859 26.42 -13.11 -21.88
CA ARG A 859 26.12 -11.72 -21.56
C ARG A 859 25.97 -10.95 -22.87
N PRO A 860 24.75 -10.55 -23.26
CA PRO A 860 24.59 -9.72 -24.45
C PRO A 860 25.34 -8.40 -24.26
N THR A 861 26.05 -7.98 -25.30
CA THR A 861 26.84 -6.74 -25.31
C THR A 861 25.93 -5.51 -25.24
N LYS A 862 26.28 -4.55 -24.38
CA LYS A 862 25.61 -3.25 -24.23
C LYS A 862 25.96 -2.35 -25.42
N PHE A 863 24.97 -1.74 -26.08
CA PHE A 863 25.21 -0.72 -27.12
C PHE A 863 24.87 0.69 -26.63
N TRP A 864 25.46 1.68 -27.30
CA TRP A 864 25.41 3.10 -26.94
C TRP A 864 24.17 3.81 -27.49
N LYS A 865 23.56 4.70 -26.71
CA LYS A 865 22.54 5.64 -27.19
C LYS A 865 23.21 6.82 -27.90
N VAL A 866 22.66 7.26 -29.03
CA VAL A 866 22.92 8.59 -29.57
C VAL A 866 21.78 9.52 -29.18
N VAL A 867 22.14 10.75 -28.82
CA VAL A 867 21.40 12.04 -28.88
C VAL A 867 21.24 12.73 -27.51
N LYS A 868 22.08 13.74 -27.27
CA LYS A 868 21.64 15.06 -26.78
C LYS A 868 21.98 16.12 -27.82
N LYS A 869 21.13 17.15 -27.92
CA LYS A 869 21.42 18.38 -28.67
C LYS A 869 22.10 19.38 -27.74
N ASP A 870 23.14 20.06 -28.21
CA ASP A 870 23.71 21.21 -27.51
C ASP A 870 22.75 22.42 -27.56
N ARG A 871 23.17 23.50 -26.91
CA ARG A 871 22.46 24.80 -26.88
C ARG A 871 22.27 25.43 -28.27
N HIS A 872 22.91 24.90 -29.31
CA HIS A 872 22.81 25.32 -30.70
C HIS A 872 22.03 24.33 -31.57
N GLY A 873 21.49 23.25 -30.98
CA GLY A 873 20.73 22.22 -31.68
C GLY A 873 21.58 21.12 -32.34
N ASN A 874 22.90 21.15 -32.18
CA ASN A 874 23.83 20.17 -32.74
C ASN A 874 23.93 18.94 -31.84
N SER A 875 23.87 17.75 -32.45
CA SER A 875 23.97 16.50 -31.73
C SER A 875 25.41 16.25 -31.27
N TYR A 876 25.64 15.89 -29.99
CA TYR A 876 26.93 15.42 -29.51
C TYR A 876 26.79 14.17 -28.61
N TYR A 877 27.88 13.41 -28.48
CA TYR A 877 27.95 12.18 -27.67
C TYR A 877 28.25 12.52 -26.20
N HIS A 878 27.46 12.01 -25.26
CA HIS A 878 27.66 12.18 -23.82
C HIS A 878 27.93 10.83 -23.15
N ARG A 879 28.89 10.78 -22.22
CA ARG A 879 29.13 9.58 -21.37
C ARG A 879 27.97 9.42 -20.40
N GLY A 880 26.97 8.63 -20.77
CA GLY A 880 25.87 8.24 -19.90
C GLY A 880 24.75 7.49 -20.60
N THR A 881 24.48 6.29 -20.07
CA THR A 881 23.28 5.43 -20.20
C THR A 881 23.11 4.47 -21.40
N GLU A 882 22.66 3.26 -21.03
CA GLU A 882 22.68 1.96 -21.71
C GLU A 882 21.54 1.76 -22.74
N VAL A 883 21.81 1.06 -23.85
CA VAL A 883 20.79 0.58 -24.78
C VAL A 883 20.98 -0.92 -25.04
N TYR A 884 20.00 -1.70 -24.61
CA TYR A 884 19.74 -3.02 -25.18
C TYR A 884 18.81 -2.86 -26.38
N ARG A 885 19.12 -3.57 -27.48
CA ARG A 885 18.29 -3.94 -28.66
C ARG A 885 18.47 -3.11 -29.95
N ASN A 886 18.16 -3.70 -31.12
CA ASN A 886 17.06 -3.28 -32.02
C ASN A 886 17.04 -3.87 -33.46
N TRP A 887 16.63 -5.13 -33.64
CA TRP A 887 16.09 -5.52 -34.96
C TRP A 887 14.80 -6.31 -34.87
N VAL A 888 14.81 -7.44 -34.14
CA VAL A 888 13.61 -8.20 -33.79
C VAL A 888 12.52 -7.29 -33.19
N PHE A 889 12.95 -6.31 -32.39
CA PHE A 889 12.06 -5.40 -31.67
C PHE A 889 11.57 -4.21 -32.48
N TYR A 890 12.31 -3.82 -33.52
CA TYR A 890 11.85 -2.82 -34.48
C TYR A 890 10.77 -3.42 -35.39
N VAL A 891 10.94 -4.68 -35.79
CA VAL A 891 9.98 -5.43 -36.62
C VAL A 891 8.66 -5.67 -35.86
N ALA A 892 8.73 -6.14 -34.60
CA ALA A 892 7.56 -6.36 -33.76
C ALA A 892 6.80 -5.06 -33.41
N ARG A 893 7.51 -3.95 -33.14
CA ARG A 893 6.89 -2.66 -32.80
C ARG A 893 6.21 -1.98 -34.00
N ASN A 894 6.70 -2.20 -35.22
CA ASN A 894 6.22 -1.51 -36.42
C ASN A 894 5.34 -2.39 -37.33
N ASN A 895 4.93 -3.58 -36.87
CA ASN A 895 4.05 -4.49 -37.61
C ASN A 895 4.52 -4.80 -39.05
N LEU A 896 5.83 -4.82 -39.26
CA LEU A 896 6.44 -5.27 -40.52
C LEU A 896 6.19 -6.78 -40.65
N GLU A 897 6.03 -7.33 -41.87
CA GLU A 897 5.78 -8.78 -42.07
C GLU A 897 6.80 -9.63 -41.32
N VAL A 898 6.42 -10.03 -40.10
CA VAL A 898 7.39 -10.52 -39.11
C VAL A 898 7.94 -11.87 -39.52
N GLN A 899 7.13 -12.67 -40.22
CA GLN A 899 7.52 -13.97 -40.78
C GLN A 899 8.69 -13.87 -41.77
N LYS A 900 8.70 -12.91 -42.69
CA LYS A 900 9.80 -12.73 -43.66
C LYS A 900 11.07 -12.23 -42.99
N SER A 901 10.93 -11.29 -42.05
CA SER A 901 12.08 -10.78 -41.29
C SER A 901 12.67 -11.86 -40.39
N TYR A 902 11.82 -12.74 -39.84
CA TYR A 902 12.20 -13.87 -39.00
C TYR A 902 12.95 -14.96 -39.78
N GLN A 903 12.47 -15.34 -40.97
CA GLN A 903 13.16 -16.30 -41.84
C GLN A 903 14.58 -15.84 -42.19
N ILE A 904 14.79 -14.54 -42.42
CA ILE A 904 16.12 -13.97 -42.67
C ILE A 904 17.04 -14.09 -41.46
N ILE A 905 16.51 -13.90 -40.23
CA ILE A 905 17.29 -14.05 -38.99
C ILE A 905 17.62 -15.51 -38.76
N GLU A 906 16.64 -16.40 -38.87
CA GLU A 906 16.81 -17.84 -38.70
C GLU A 906 17.83 -18.38 -39.70
N GLN A 907 17.77 -17.93 -40.95
CA GLN A 907 18.74 -18.26 -41.99
C GLN A 907 20.14 -17.73 -41.66
N LYS A 908 20.31 -16.43 -41.34
CA LYS A 908 21.58 -15.84 -40.89
C LYS A 908 22.16 -16.54 -39.65
N PHE A 909 21.29 -16.96 -38.74
CA PHE A 909 21.63 -17.65 -37.51
C PHE A 909 22.16 -19.07 -37.79
N ILE A 910 21.50 -19.80 -38.70
CA ILE A 910 21.89 -21.13 -39.15
C ILE A 910 23.20 -21.09 -39.95
N GLU A 911 23.41 -20.05 -40.76
CA GLU A 911 24.57 -19.87 -41.63
C GLU A 911 25.84 -19.45 -40.86
N GLU A 912 25.74 -18.59 -39.84
CA GLU A 912 26.92 -17.92 -39.27
C GLU A 912 27.18 -18.20 -37.77
N GLY A 913 26.26 -18.84 -37.04
CA GLY A 913 26.38 -19.02 -35.58
C GLY A 913 26.42 -17.69 -34.81
N TRP A 914 26.59 -17.73 -33.48
CA TRP A 914 26.79 -16.50 -32.70
C TRP A 914 28.25 -16.03 -32.85
N LEU A 915 28.54 -15.07 -33.72
CA LEU A 915 29.89 -14.50 -33.85
C LEU A 915 29.98 -13.06 -33.34
N TYR A 916 30.97 -12.83 -32.48
CA TYR A 916 31.31 -11.57 -31.82
C TYR A 916 32.35 -10.83 -32.65
N LEU A 917 32.12 -9.57 -33.03
CA LEU A 917 33.13 -8.78 -33.74
C LEU A 917 33.34 -7.39 -33.16
N ARG A 918 34.61 -6.99 -33.18
CA ARG A 918 35.14 -5.76 -32.63
C ARG A 918 36.01 -5.14 -33.73
N GLY A 919 35.50 -4.10 -34.40
CA GLY A 919 36.21 -3.42 -35.49
C GLY A 919 36.80 -2.06 -35.07
N PRO A 920 38.02 -1.70 -35.54
CA PRO A 920 38.60 -0.37 -35.39
C PRO A 920 38.16 0.61 -36.49
N GLU A 921 38.46 1.88 -36.21
CA GLU A 921 38.08 3.16 -36.82
C GLU A 921 37.70 3.26 -38.31
N ASP A 922 36.52 3.87 -38.51
CA ASP A 922 36.15 4.90 -39.50
C ASP A 922 37.10 5.16 -40.69
N ARG A 923 36.71 4.69 -41.88
CA ARG A 923 36.44 5.47 -43.12
C ARG A 923 36.39 4.53 -44.33
N ASP A 924 35.60 4.92 -45.34
CA ASP A 924 35.59 4.37 -46.71
C ASP A 924 34.81 3.10 -47.05
N ILE A 925 33.45 3.16 -47.09
CA ILE A 925 32.67 2.25 -47.99
C ILE A 925 31.47 2.98 -48.67
N PRO A 926 31.44 3.07 -50.02
CA PRO A 926 30.38 3.74 -50.82
C PRO A 926 28.96 3.12 -50.74
N GLN A 927 28.83 1.84 -50.38
CA GLN A 927 27.55 1.12 -50.38
C GLN A 927 26.59 1.58 -49.24
N LEU A 928 27.14 2.15 -48.16
CA LEU A 928 26.38 2.81 -47.09
C LEU A 928 25.62 4.07 -47.57
N GLN A 929 26.07 4.72 -48.65
CA GLN A 929 25.40 5.90 -49.20
C GLN A 929 24.14 5.54 -50.01
N SER A 930 24.16 4.40 -50.71
CA SER A 930 23.00 3.88 -51.47
C SER A 930 21.85 3.46 -50.54
N PHE A 931 22.15 2.80 -49.43
CA PHE A 931 21.17 2.40 -48.42
C PHE A 931 20.54 3.60 -47.69
N ARG A 932 21.34 4.64 -47.39
CA ARG A 932 20.84 5.92 -46.84
C ARG A 932 19.90 6.65 -47.80
N ALA A 933 20.11 6.55 -49.12
CA ALA A 933 19.24 7.16 -50.12
C ALA A 933 17.86 6.47 -50.21
N THR A 934 17.82 5.15 -50.06
CA THR A 934 16.58 4.36 -50.06
C THR A 934 15.73 4.63 -48.80
N ILE A 935 16.34 4.69 -47.63
CA ILE A 935 15.67 5.06 -46.36
C ILE A 935 15.11 6.49 -46.43
N ARG A 936 15.86 7.45 -47.00
CA ARG A 936 15.40 8.83 -47.22
C ARG A 936 14.21 8.92 -48.20
N ARG A 937 14.12 8.03 -49.19
CA ARG A 937 12.98 7.93 -50.12
C ARG A 937 11.72 7.40 -49.44
N ILE A 938 11.86 6.42 -48.54
CA ILE A 938 10.76 5.84 -47.76
C ILE A 938 10.25 6.85 -46.71
N GLN A 939 11.16 7.59 -46.05
CA GLN A 939 10.84 8.63 -45.07
C GLN A 939 10.11 9.85 -45.67
N LYS A 940 10.29 10.13 -46.97
CA LYS A 940 9.61 11.25 -47.65
C LYS A 940 8.11 11.02 -47.91
N LYS A 941 7.64 9.77 -47.90
CA LYS A 941 6.23 9.42 -48.19
C LYS A 941 5.38 9.16 -46.94
N HIS A 942 5.99 8.95 -45.77
CA HIS A 942 5.28 8.73 -44.51
C HIS A 942 5.91 9.56 -43.39
N ILE A 943 5.34 10.73 -43.09
CA ILE A 943 5.81 11.58 -42.00
C ILE A 943 5.27 11.03 -40.66
N LYS A 944 6.14 10.34 -39.92
CA LYS A 944 6.26 10.44 -38.46
C LYS A 944 7.66 9.99 -38.02
N VAL A 945 8.37 10.89 -37.36
CA VAL A 945 9.77 10.78 -36.95
C VAL A 945 9.94 9.74 -35.85
N LEU A 946 10.88 8.80 -36.01
CA LEU A 946 11.46 8.03 -34.90
C LEU A 946 13.00 7.95 -35.04
N PRO A 947 13.79 8.21 -33.98
CA PRO A 947 15.24 8.18 -34.04
C PRO A 947 15.84 6.78 -33.78
N ASN A 948 16.87 6.48 -34.58
CA ASN A 948 18.07 5.68 -34.30
C ASN A 948 17.95 4.19 -33.92
N TYR A 949 18.09 3.28 -34.89
CA TYR A 949 18.74 1.95 -34.73
C TYR A 949 19.31 1.45 -36.08
N ILE A 950 20.55 0.92 -36.10
CA ILE A 950 21.20 0.26 -37.24
C ILE A 950 21.79 -1.07 -36.74
N LEU A 951 21.59 -2.17 -37.49
CA LEU A 951 22.30 -3.44 -37.36
C LEU A 951 23.56 -3.42 -38.24
N LEU A 952 24.68 -3.96 -37.75
CA LEU A 952 25.81 -4.41 -38.57
C LEU A 952 26.26 -5.80 -38.06
N HIS A 953 26.60 -6.69 -39.00
CA HIS A 953 27.21 -8.02 -38.79
C HIS A 953 28.50 -8.10 -39.63
N GLU A 954 29.49 -8.85 -39.16
CA GLU A 954 30.82 -9.03 -39.77
C GLU A 954 31.17 -10.52 -39.61
N VAL A 955 31.76 -11.21 -40.60
CA VAL A 955 32.44 -12.50 -40.39
C VAL A 955 33.64 -12.56 -41.33
N ASN A 956 34.80 -12.28 -40.73
CA ASN A 956 36.12 -12.93 -40.78
C ASN A 956 36.96 -13.13 -42.06
N LEU A 957 38.24 -12.77 -41.87
CA LEU A 957 39.53 -13.20 -42.47
C LEU A 957 39.91 -12.51 -43.79
N ILE A 958 40.85 -11.56 -43.82
CA ILE A 958 42.14 -11.43 -43.09
C ILE A 958 42.23 -10.15 -42.26
#